data_AF-A0A7H8HDE6-F1
#
_entry.id   AF-A0A7H8HDE6-F1
#
_cell.length_a   1.000
_cell.length_b   1.000
_cell.length_c   1.000
_cell.angle_alpha   90.00
_cell.angle_beta   90.00
_cell.angle_gamma   90.00
#
_symmetry.space_group_name_H-M   'P 1'
#
loop_
_entity.id
_entity.type
_entity.pdbx_description
1 polymer ?
#
loop_
_entity_poly.entity_id
_entity_poly.type
_entity_poly.pdbx_seq_one_letter_code
_entity_poly.pdbx_strand_id
1 'polypeptide(L)'
;MPGRASTGLTDLDGVGLVQRVVSRSLGWIFREQRTLDQGIDGHVEVAVNGHGTGRLIAVQIKSGPSYFRRPVEGGWSFYYSARERQVWHGHVLPVMVLLVDVDRDIVYWQRIHPETERQTPKRYAVKVPANQTLDTAAEAWSLAASGTEQRAAERYDDNLDRLPPPVRRLIEQDGAVSTQATLVALHLAEGRTNPVGIAQLLLTAKPQWMQAATEWPWRALASFCGHHEAMQESADAWEVAAAQSSDERGSRLAVAALHLTSVDRDRAADLVAEARRHGGADVVVAIVEAMLEVPEGDPSPWRIDGVTAAAGSGVNTDLTVQRFLTENALRANDLTRAARHAERALALQSDDTTAMARVASICLRRSNTNDAQASDLGRASELLEAAVTQRRRWAGPTLTLLADLARVLILRGEHSAVLRRLLPEPLGTATPDEANDPALRRFALTAAHFDGDPEVVASIAARMTSSLEDQVAQVRLGLVDLTTHEAEALWAEELERAEAEHDDEAIVFAVYRLAVLGVDRSDRIRSLVRDGVLPPGADRLPRALSTYHRRPEEGLPLLRVLAAEDVVAAEFFVEALESAGHVDEVIEACTLAADRFHAPQFLTWRAVLLFRQAPDARANEALREALHRDERPSARLDLARRLADIASRAKQWAKVESIMAEAITYRTPPPDDIVWGLVQAQLANAGEVRAAVTIGRHHPQIRSEHEGRMWAHTMSHTLWDDQIAEEALDVAARFSDVPEVAIGLLTHLIVATRGSAPEVPAEPDDDADGVDDPIPDLPDERPVVRGELHRRAFELIESLQDIHGAATGVQILQGTSPEDSAAQLAEFIRGQGRPDLVAVADDVARGLAPAGMVAVVAGRSYTSALVQRAAGMLVAVAADDEEHQSELEVAIAAMGRPVIVDLSTLLVLSQLSSADAMSGQVSELVLARPARHDVQRATLEVQSMGGSPGVLGSNPVTGGLVFHQRTEEHHHFVQERTAAIEALTKRCSVRDVDPSTWPPDTSDNVRATPWLAAVTLAAQENLPLWCDDLVVRRYARGSGVETFSTMAMTDALRDRRLESAGTAEEIDEVIEAAAKTISELLAEYVVDVPATTEQLIDQARADNWTPAAAALAISRPAWWTGQPDPVGQLVGLLYPAIRGGDPDQLPGWQQAAMLGAVRPVALPTEQCQVLANLALLGWEPEPAFADLADGCRTARRIAATLNGVGDPVQALPAARVVLGNEGFIQSEQLVEDLRAELGEWDAG
;
A
#
# COMPACT_ATOMS: atom_id res chain seq x y z
N MET A 1 -28.51 -61.17 -78.28
CA MET A 1 -28.40 -60.18 -77.20
C MET A 1 -29.79 -59.94 -76.57
N PRO A 2 -30.11 -60.57 -75.42
CA PRO A 2 -31.28 -60.21 -74.61
C PRO A 2 -30.93 -59.67 -73.20
N GLY A 3 -29.68 -59.78 -72.75
CA GLY A 3 -29.33 -59.55 -71.34
C GLY A 3 -29.11 -58.10 -70.88
N ARG A 4 -29.01 -57.13 -71.80
CA ARG A 4 -28.79 -55.69 -71.47
C ARG A 4 -30.08 -54.90 -71.23
N ALA A 5 -31.22 -55.34 -71.78
CA ALA A 5 -32.50 -54.67 -71.60
C ALA A 5 -33.19 -55.07 -70.28
N SER A 6 -33.04 -56.33 -69.85
CA SER A 6 -33.61 -56.79 -68.57
C SER A 6 -32.88 -56.19 -67.35
N THR A 7 -31.57 -55.95 -67.45
CA THR A 7 -30.77 -55.32 -66.38
C THR A 7 -31.16 -53.85 -66.17
N GLY A 8 -31.38 -53.09 -67.24
CA GLY A 8 -31.82 -51.69 -67.13
C GLY A 8 -33.23 -51.51 -66.53
N LEU A 9 -34.14 -52.46 -66.77
CA LEU A 9 -35.47 -52.46 -66.15
C LEU A 9 -35.40 -52.75 -64.64
N THR A 10 -34.58 -53.73 -64.23
CA THR A 10 -34.35 -54.05 -62.81
C THR A 10 -33.70 -52.89 -62.04
N ASP A 11 -32.78 -52.15 -62.67
CA ASP A 11 -32.15 -50.98 -62.06
C ASP A 11 -33.16 -49.83 -61.88
N LEU A 12 -34.01 -49.56 -62.88
CA LEU A 12 -35.09 -48.56 -62.80
C LEU A 12 -36.14 -48.90 -61.73
N ASP A 13 -36.54 -50.17 -61.65
CA ASP A 13 -37.48 -50.66 -60.63
C ASP A 13 -36.88 -50.49 -59.23
N GLY A 14 -35.59 -50.77 -59.07
CA GLY A 14 -34.91 -50.59 -57.78
C GLY A 14 -34.80 -49.12 -57.34
N VAL A 15 -34.49 -48.19 -58.25
CA VAL A 15 -34.51 -46.74 -57.95
C VAL A 15 -35.92 -46.29 -57.57
N GLY A 16 -36.95 -46.78 -58.29
CA GLY A 16 -38.35 -46.48 -57.98
C GLY A 16 -38.80 -47.00 -56.61
N LEU A 17 -38.32 -48.17 -56.19
CA LEU A 17 -38.57 -48.72 -54.86
C LEU A 17 -37.90 -47.88 -53.77
N VAL A 18 -36.63 -47.51 -53.95
CA VAL A 18 -35.90 -46.63 -53.00
C VAL A 18 -36.61 -45.29 -52.84
N GLN A 19 -36.97 -44.63 -53.94
CA GLN A 19 -37.72 -43.36 -53.90
C GLN A 19 -39.04 -43.51 -53.12
N ARG A 20 -39.77 -44.59 -53.36
CA ARG A 20 -41.04 -44.86 -52.67
C ARG A 20 -40.85 -44.99 -51.16
N VAL A 21 -39.86 -45.75 -50.72
CA VAL A 21 -39.58 -45.96 -49.29
C VAL A 21 -39.09 -44.66 -48.65
N VAL A 22 -38.18 -43.92 -49.28
CA VAL A 22 -37.70 -42.63 -48.77
C VAL A 22 -38.84 -41.62 -48.60
N SER A 23 -39.71 -41.48 -49.61
CA SER A 23 -40.79 -40.48 -49.55
C SER A 23 -41.97 -40.90 -48.68
N ARG A 24 -42.33 -42.19 -48.61
CA ARG A 24 -43.50 -42.65 -47.84
C ARG A 24 -43.18 -43.10 -46.43
N SER A 25 -42.09 -43.86 -46.25
CA SER A 25 -41.73 -44.42 -44.96
C SER A 25 -40.90 -43.44 -44.13
N LEU A 26 -39.94 -42.74 -44.75
CA LEU A 26 -39.09 -41.76 -44.06
C LEU A 26 -39.65 -40.33 -44.11
N GLY A 27 -40.54 -40.03 -45.08
CA GLY A 27 -41.08 -38.69 -45.28
C GLY A 27 -40.06 -37.69 -45.86
N TRP A 28 -39.01 -38.19 -46.52
CA TRP A 28 -37.86 -37.40 -46.98
C TRP A 28 -37.83 -37.20 -48.50
N ILE A 29 -36.93 -36.34 -48.98
CA ILE A 29 -36.84 -35.95 -50.39
C ILE A 29 -35.73 -36.75 -51.07
N PHE A 30 -36.08 -37.57 -52.07
CA PHE A 30 -35.12 -38.29 -52.92
C PHE A 30 -34.89 -37.55 -54.24
N ARG A 31 -33.63 -37.40 -54.65
CA ARG A 31 -33.20 -36.82 -55.93
C ARG A 31 -32.30 -37.80 -56.67
N GLU A 32 -32.82 -38.38 -57.75
CA GLU A 32 -32.08 -39.25 -58.65
C GLU A 32 -30.94 -38.47 -59.36
N GLN A 33 -29.75 -39.06 -59.44
CA GLN A 33 -28.61 -38.55 -60.20
C GLN A 33 -28.46 -39.35 -61.50
N ARG A 34 -28.73 -38.73 -62.65
CA ARG A 34 -28.74 -39.41 -63.96
C ARG A 34 -27.38 -39.47 -64.67
N THR A 35 -26.34 -38.91 -64.06
CA THR A 35 -24.99 -38.79 -64.67
C THR A 35 -24.06 -39.89 -64.12
N LEU A 36 -23.65 -40.82 -64.99
CA LEU A 36 -23.02 -42.12 -64.66
C LEU A 36 -21.55 -42.09 -64.19
N ASP A 37 -20.91 -40.93 -64.05
CA ASP A 37 -19.43 -40.86 -64.02
C ASP A 37 -18.76 -40.94 -62.64
N GLN A 38 -19.52 -40.91 -61.52
CA GLN A 38 -18.90 -40.84 -60.17
C GLN A 38 -19.40 -41.85 -59.12
N GLY A 39 -20.26 -42.81 -59.49
CA GLY A 39 -20.66 -43.89 -58.57
C GLY A 39 -21.51 -43.44 -57.38
N ILE A 40 -22.46 -42.53 -57.61
CA ILE A 40 -23.55 -42.14 -56.69
C ILE A 40 -24.83 -42.08 -57.53
N ASP A 41 -25.89 -42.77 -57.12
CA ASP A 41 -27.13 -42.88 -57.91
C ASP A 41 -28.22 -41.89 -57.45
N GLY A 42 -28.09 -41.33 -56.25
CA GLY A 42 -29.02 -40.32 -55.76
C GLY A 42 -28.58 -39.61 -54.49
N HIS A 43 -29.28 -38.53 -54.18
CA HIS A 43 -29.18 -37.83 -52.91
C HIS A 43 -30.51 -37.90 -52.16
N VAL A 44 -30.43 -38.16 -50.86
CA VAL A 44 -31.58 -38.11 -49.96
C VAL A 44 -31.39 -36.90 -49.05
N GLU A 45 -32.39 -36.03 -48.98
CA GLU A 45 -32.42 -34.90 -48.07
C GLU A 45 -33.43 -35.15 -46.97
N VAL A 46 -32.99 -34.97 -45.72
CA VAL A 46 -33.85 -35.04 -44.53
C VAL A 46 -34.89 -33.93 -44.62
N ALA A 47 -36.16 -34.26 -44.44
CA ALA A 47 -37.25 -33.30 -44.45
C ALA A 47 -38.03 -33.33 -43.13
N VAL A 48 -38.45 -32.15 -42.67
CA VAL A 48 -39.30 -31.97 -41.48
C VAL A 48 -40.55 -31.21 -41.93
N ASN A 49 -41.73 -31.75 -41.62
CA ASN A 49 -43.02 -31.18 -42.05
C ASN A 49 -43.11 -30.94 -43.58
N GLY A 50 -42.49 -31.81 -44.38
CA GLY A 50 -42.48 -31.70 -45.85
C GLY A 50 -41.49 -30.68 -46.42
N HIS A 51 -40.71 -30.00 -45.58
CA HIS A 51 -39.67 -29.06 -46.00
C HIS A 51 -38.28 -29.68 -45.85
N GLY A 52 -37.46 -29.58 -46.90
CA GLY A 52 -36.07 -30.03 -46.88
C GLY A 52 -35.23 -29.21 -45.90
N THR A 53 -34.38 -29.90 -45.13
CA THR A 53 -33.52 -29.29 -44.09
C THR A 53 -32.16 -28.83 -44.60
N GLY A 54 -31.84 -29.09 -45.87
CA GLY A 54 -30.49 -28.90 -46.44
C GLY A 54 -29.46 -29.94 -45.99
N ARG A 55 -29.84 -30.92 -45.16
CA ARG A 55 -28.97 -32.03 -44.72
C ARG A 55 -29.13 -33.22 -45.66
N LEU A 56 -28.09 -33.56 -46.41
CA LEU A 56 -28.12 -34.59 -47.44
C LEU A 56 -27.18 -35.76 -47.14
N ILE A 57 -27.56 -36.92 -47.63
CA ILE A 57 -26.69 -38.09 -47.79
C ILE A 57 -26.68 -38.52 -49.25
N ALA A 58 -25.61 -39.19 -49.65
CA ALA A 58 -25.47 -39.79 -50.96
C ALA A 58 -25.76 -41.29 -50.89
N VAL A 59 -26.45 -41.82 -51.91
CA VAL A 59 -26.81 -43.23 -51.98
C VAL A 59 -26.30 -43.87 -53.28
N GLN A 60 -25.72 -45.05 -53.16
CA GLN A 60 -25.41 -45.94 -54.28
C GLN A 60 -26.34 -47.16 -54.18
N ILE A 61 -27.19 -47.31 -55.19
CA ILE A 61 -28.25 -48.31 -55.30
C ILE A 61 -27.75 -49.47 -56.16
N LYS A 62 -27.83 -50.69 -55.63
CA LYS A 62 -27.44 -51.93 -56.31
C LYS A 62 -28.62 -52.90 -56.32
N SER A 63 -29.22 -53.06 -57.50
CA SER A 63 -30.46 -53.82 -57.67
C SER A 63 -30.20 -55.20 -58.27
N GLY A 64 -30.87 -56.21 -57.72
CA GLY A 64 -31.01 -57.52 -58.34
C GLY A 64 -30.32 -58.70 -57.62
N PRO A 65 -30.66 -59.94 -58.00
CA PRO A 65 -30.38 -61.14 -57.18
C PRO A 65 -28.90 -61.45 -56.99
N SER A 66 -28.02 -60.89 -57.83
CA SER A 66 -26.58 -61.17 -57.80
C SER A 66 -25.89 -60.68 -56.52
N TYR A 67 -26.41 -59.62 -55.90
CA TYR A 67 -25.88 -59.04 -54.66
C TYR A 67 -26.21 -59.88 -53.42
N PHE A 68 -27.21 -60.76 -53.52
CA PHE A 68 -27.66 -61.63 -52.42
C PHE A 68 -27.06 -63.05 -52.47
N ARG A 69 -26.22 -63.36 -53.47
CA ARG A 69 -25.67 -64.72 -53.70
C ARG A 69 -24.61 -65.17 -52.68
N ARG A 70 -24.06 -64.24 -51.91
CA ARG A 70 -22.99 -64.51 -50.93
C ARG A 70 -23.47 -64.09 -49.53
N PRO A 71 -24.36 -64.88 -48.91
CA PRO A 71 -24.75 -64.63 -47.54
C PRO A 71 -23.54 -64.79 -46.62
N VAL A 72 -23.46 -63.91 -45.64
CA VAL A 72 -22.61 -64.04 -44.46
C VAL A 72 -23.52 -64.09 -43.24
N GLU A 73 -22.99 -64.45 -42.08
CA GLU A 73 -23.77 -64.47 -40.85
C GLU A 73 -24.48 -63.13 -40.63
N GLY A 74 -25.82 -63.13 -40.61
CA GLY A 74 -26.65 -61.95 -40.41
C GLY A 74 -26.69 -60.91 -41.54
N GLY A 75 -26.26 -61.24 -42.77
CA GLY A 75 -26.33 -60.29 -43.90
C GLY A 75 -25.64 -60.72 -45.18
N TRP A 76 -25.12 -59.76 -45.95
CA TRP A 76 -24.43 -59.98 -47.22
C TRP A 76 -23.15 -59.15 -47.32
N SER A 77 -22.09 -59.68 -47.94
CA SER A 77 -20.87 -58.89 -48.18
C SER A 77 -20.93 -58.17 -49.53
N PHE A 78 -20.87 -56.84 -49.50
CA PHE A 78 -20.73 -56.01 -50.68
C PHE A 78 -19.25 -55.66 -50.90
N TYR A 79 -18.73 -55.89 -52.11
CA TYR A 79 -17.32 -55.69 -52.45
C TYR A 79 -17.15 -54.54 -53.44
N TYR A 80 -16.19 -53.66 -53.18
CA TYR A 80 -15.85 -52.52 -54.04
C TYR A 80 -14.32 -52.36 -54.20
N SER A 81 -13.93 -51.61 -55.21
CA SER A 81 -12.55 -51.35 -55.61
C SER A 81 -11.91 -50.22 -54.79
N ALA A 82 -10.57 -50.14 -54.82
CA ALA A 82 -9.83 -49.04 -54.19
C ALA A 82 -10.19 -47.66 -54.78
N ARG A 83 -10.55 -47.62 -56.07
CA ARG A 83 -11.00 -46.38 -56.73
C ARG A 83 -12.34 -45.90 -56.19
N GLU A 84 -13.32 -46.81 -56.11
CA GLU A 84 -14.64 -46.50 -55.52
C GLU A 84 -14.50 -46.06 -54.07
N ARG A 85 -13.63 -46.72 -53.31
CA ARG A 85 -13.30 -46.32 -51.94
C ARG A 85 -12.80 -44.88 -51.84
N GLN A 86 -11.84 -44.49 -52.68
CA GLN A 86 -11.28 -43.13 -52.66
C GLN A 86 -12.35 -42.08 -52.95
N VAL A 87 -13.24 -42.36 -53.90
CA VAL A 87 -14.35 -41.46 -54.25
C VAL A 87 -15.36 -41.38 -53.11
N TRP A 88 -15.77 -42.51 -52.53
CA TRP A 88 -16.81 -42.53 -51.51
C TRP A 88 -16.34 -41.99 -50.15
N HIS A 89 -15.10 -42.25 -49.73
CA HIS A 89 -14.55 -41.66 -48.50
C HIS A 89 -14.22 -40.17 -48.65
N GLY A 90 -13.87 -39.72 -49.87
CA GLY A 90 -13.62 -38.31 -50.17
C GLY A 90 -14.87 -37.50 -50.53
N HIS A 91 -16.05 -38.13 -50.50
CA HIS A 91 -17.30 -37.48 -50.88
C HIS A 91 -17.77 -36.53 -49.77
N VAL A 92 -18.25 -35.34 -50.15
CA VAL A 92 -18.69 -34.30 -49.20
C VAL A 92 -19.94 -34.70 -48.40
N LEU A 93 -20.75 -35.60 -48.95
CA LEU A 93 -21.91 -36.19 -48.27
C LEU A 93 -21.59 -37.62 -47.80
N PRO A 94 -22.10 -38.06 -46.63
CA PRO A 94 -22.01 -39.46 -46.21
C PRO A 94 -22.60 -40.40 -47.28
N VAL A 95 -21.85 -41.43 -47.65
CA VAL A 95 -22.25 -42.39 -48.70
C VAL A 95 -22.83 -43.66 -48.10
N MET A 96 -24.06 -43.99 -48.50
CA MET A 96 -24.75 -45.23 -48.17
C MET A 96 -24.80 -46.16 -49.38
N VAL A 97 -24.51 -47.45 -49.19
CA VAL A 97 -24.77 -48.48 -50.20
C VAL A 97 -26.10 -49.16 -49.87
N LEU A 98 -26.97 -49.26 -50.87
CA LEU A 98 -28.30 -49.87 -50.79
C LEU A 98 -28.32 -51.13 -51.65
N LEU A 99 -28.70 -52.27 -51.08
CA LEU A 99 -28.97 -53.51 -51.80
C LEU A 99 -30.48 -53.68 -51.91
N VAL A 100 -30.99 -53.71 -53.14
CA VAL A 100 -32.43 -53.76 -53.41
C VAL A 100 -32.85 -55.16 -53.82
N ASP A 101 -33.69 -55.80 -53.00
CA ASP A 101 -34.38 -57.06 -53.31
C ASP A 101 -35.75 -56.73 -53.92
N VAL A 102 -35.79 -56.65 -55.24
CA VAL A 102 -36.99 -56.32 -56.01
C VAL A 102 -38.08 -57.40 -55.93
N ASP A 103 -37.73 -58.65 -55.59
CA ASP A 103 -38.71 -59.73 -55.48
C ASP A 103 -39.47 -59.67 -54.15
N ARG A 104 -38.84 -59.07 -53.12
CA ARG A 104 -39.40 -58.94 -51.77
C ARG A 104 -39.85 -57.53 -51.41
N ASP A 105 -39.62 -56.55 -52.29
CA ASP A 105 -39.83 -55.12 -52.04
C ASP A 105 -39.08 -54.60 -50.79
N ILE A 106 -37.88 -55.12 -50.51
CA ILE A 106 -37.06 -54.72 -49.36
C ILE A 106 -35.75 -54.08 -49.84
N VAL A 107 -35.38 -52.99 -49.17
CA VAL A 107 -34.10 -52.31 -49.37
C VAL A 107 -33.27 -52.45 -48.10
N TYR A 108 -32.10 -53.08 -48.22
CA TYR A 108 -31.11 -53.16 -47.16
C TYR A 108 -30.04 -52.09 -47.38
N TRP A 109 -29.46 -51.56 -46.31
CA TRP A 109 -28.47 -50.49 -46.45
C TRP A 109 -27.30 -50.65 -45.49
N GLN A 110 -26.18 -50.04 -45.85
CA GLN A 110 -25.01 -49.90 -44.99
C GLN A 110 -24.22 -48.66 -45.38
N ARG A 111 -23.66 -47.95 -44.39
CA ARG A 111 -22.76 -46.82 -44.62
C ARG A 111 -21.36 -47.29 -45.02
N ILE A 112 -20.75 -46.58 -45.97
CA ILE A 112 -19.32 -46.66 -46.25
C ILE A 112 -18.57 -45.82 -45.22
N HIS A 113 -17.88 -46.49 -44.29
CA HIS A 113 -17.14 -45.87 -43.18
C HIS A 113 -15.95 -46.77 -42.79
N PRO A 114 -14.83 -46.23 -42.28
CA PRO A 114 -13.70 -47.06 -41.86
C PRO A 114 -14.08 -48.17 -40.85
N GLU A 115 -15.05 -47.92 -39.98
CA GLU A 115 -15.52 -48.90 -38.97
C GLU A 115 -16.36 -50.05 -39.56
N THR A 116 -16.97 -49.85 -40.72
CA THR A 116 -17.88 -50.83 -41.35
C THR A 116 -17.18 -51.61 -42.46
N GLU A 117 -16.02 -51.12 -42.89
CA GLU A 117 -15.19 -51.66 -43.96
C GLU A 117 -14.18 -52.71 -43.45
N ARG A 118 -13.99 -53.77 -44.22
CA ARG A 118 -12.90 -54.73 -44.08
C ARG A 118 -12.03 -54.73 -45.33
N GLN A 119 -10.72 -54.53 -45.15
CA GLN A 119 -9.75 -54.71 -46.24
C GLN A 119 -9.60 -56.19 -46.59
N THR A 120 -9.62 -56.51 -47.89
CA THR A 120 -9.31 -57.84 -48.42
C THR A 120 -8.05 -57.76 -49.28
N PRO A 121 -7.39 -58.88 -49.62
CA PRO A 121 -6.12 -58.86 -50.37
C PRO A 121 -6.17 -58.14 -51.72
N LYS A 122 -7.35 -57.96 -52.32
CA LYS A 122 -7.52 -57.35 -53.66
C LYS A 122 -8.58 -56.25 -53.74
N ARG A 123 -9.42 -56.06 -52.71
CA ARG A 123 -10.63 -55.21 -52.70
C ARG A 123 -10.97 -54.76 -51.27
N TYR A 124 -12.02 -53.96 -51.14
CA TYR A 124 -12.66 -53.64 -49.87
C TYR A 124 -14.03 -54.32 -49.81
N ALA A 125 -14.48 -54.64 -48.60
CA ALA A 125 -15.78 -55.25 -48.38
C ALA A 125 -16.49 -54.61 -47.20
N VAL A 126 -17.79 -54.38 -47.33
CA VAL A 126 -18.66 -53.93 -46.24
C VAL A 126 -19.74 -54.99 -46.04
N LYS A 127 -20.09 -55.30 -44.80
CA LYS A 127 -21.23 -56.19 -44.50
C LYS A 127 -22.50 -55.35 -44.51
N VAL A 128 -23.46 -55.69 -45.36
CA VAL A 128 -24.82 -55.13 -45.37
C VAL A 128 -25.72 -56.04 -44.51
N PRO A 129 -26.16 -55.59 -43.32
CA PRO A 129 -26.91 -56.44 -42.40
C PRO A 129 -28.34 -56.71 -42.86
N ALA A 130 -28.85 -57.91 -42.62
CA ALA A 130 -30.22 -58.30 -42.98
C ALA A 130 -31.29 -57.64 -42.09
N ASN A 131 -30.91 -57.12 -40.93
CA ASN A 131 -31.78 -56.36 -40.03
C ASN A 131 -31.76 -54.85 -40.29
N GLN A 132 -30.93 -54.36 -41.21
CA GLN A 132 -30.75 -52.94 -41.49
C GLN A 132 -31.51 -52.56 -42.77
N THR A 133 -32.81 -52.36 -42.62
CA THR A 133 -33.73 -52.03 -43.72
C THR A 133 -33.95 -50.52 -43.84
N LEU A 134 -34.26 -50.04 -45.04
CA LEU A 134 -34.37 -48.61 -45.34
C LEU A 134 -35.50 -47.91 -44.59
N ASP A 135 -36.59 -48.62 -44.29
CA ASP A 135 -37.74 -48.10 -43.53
C ASP A 135 -37.40 -47.75 -42.06
N THR A 136 -36.33 -48.32 -41.50
CA THR A 136 -35.83 -48.02 -40.14
C THR A 136 -34.64 -47.06 -40.14
N ALA A 137 -34.24 -46.53 -41.31
CA ALA A 137 -33.00 -45.77 -41.48
C ALA A 137 -33.05 -44.32 -40.98
N ALA A 138 -34.24 -43.78 -40.66
CA ALA A 138 -34.46 -42.35 -40.40
C ALA A 138 -33.47 -41.75 -39.38
N GLU A 139 -33.27 -42.42 -38.25
CA GLU A 139 -32.43 -41.89 -37.18
C GLU A 139 -30.94 -41.88 -37.57
N ALA A 140 -30.41 -43.03 -38.00
CA ALA A 140 -29.01 -43.20 -38.37
C ALA A 140 -28.62 -42.32 -39.56
N TRP A 141 -29.51 -42.17 -40.54
CA TRP A 141 -29.25 -41.31 -41.70
C TRP A 141 -29.31 -39.82 -41.35
N SER A 142 -30.20 -39.42 -40.43
CA SER A 142 -30.27 -38.03 -39.94
C SER A 142 -29.02 -37.65 -39.15
N LEU A 143 -28.52 -38.56 -38.31
CA LEU A 143 -27.26 -38.38 -37.58
C LEU A 143 -26.09 -38.20 -38.56
N ALA A 144 -25.94 -39.08 -39.54
CA ALA A 144 -24.89 -38.97 -40.56
C ALA A 144 -25.00 -37.66 -41.35
N ALA A 145 -26.21 -37.26 -41.76
CA ALA A 145 -26.45 -36.03 -42.51
C ALA A 145 -26.18 -34.74 -41.71
N SER A 146 -26.19 -34.81 -40.37
CA SER A 146 -25.99 -33.65 -39.49
C SER A 146 -24.53 -33.20 -39.36
N GLY A 147 -23.56 -34.03 -39.77
CA GLY A 147 -22.13 -33.79 -39.54
C GLY A 147 -21.71 -33.89 -38.06
N THR A 148 -22.61 -34.28 -37.17
CA THR A 148 -22.34 -34.35 -35.72
C THR A 148 -21.26 -35.36 -35.37
N GLU A 149 -21.22 -36.52 -36.03
CA GLU A 149 -20.16 -37.51 -35.81
C GLU A 149 -18.77 -36.99 -36.21
N GLN A 150 -18.68 -36.23 -37.31
CA GLN A 150 -17.42 -35.62 -37.73
C GLN A 150 -16.96 -34.57 -36.71
N ARG A 151 -17.87 -33.67 -36.30
CA ARG A 151 -17.59 -32.68 -35.24
C ARG A 151 -17.19 -33.35 -33.91
N ALA A 152 -17.84 -34.46 -33.57
CA ALA A 152 -17.56 -35.23 -32.36
C ALA A 152 -16.15 -35.81 -32.38
N ALA A 153 -15.72 -36.38 -33.52
CA ALA A 153 -14.39 -36.93 -33.70
C ALA A 153 -13.30 -35.85 -33.75
N GLU A 154 -13.53 -34.75 -34.47
CA GLU A 154 -12.57 -33.63 -34.58
C GLU A 154 -12.29 -32.94 -33.25
N ARG A 155 -13.26 -32.94 -32.32
CA ARG A 155 -13.17 -32.31 -31.00
C ARG A 155 -13.10 -33.33 -29.86
N TYR A 156 -12.72 -34.57 -30.14
CA TYR A 156 -12.81 -35.64 -29.14
C TYR A 156 -12.00 -35.32 -27.87
N ASP A 157 -10.74 -34.93 -28.02
CA ASP A 157 -9.86 -34.59 -26.90
C ASP A 157 -10.37 -33.35 -26.14
N ASP A 158 -10.75 -32.29 -26.87
CA ASP A 158 -11.34 -31.07 -26.29
C ASP A 158 -12.64 -31.36 -25.49
N ASN A 159 -13.46 -32.29 -25.97
CA ASN A 159 -14.68 -32.70 -25.29
C ASN A 159 -14.36 -33.51 -24.03
N LEU A 160 -13.39 -34.42 -24.07
CA LEU A 160 -12.96 -35.20 -22.90
C LEU A 160 -12.38 -34.29 -21.79
N ASP A 161 -11.65 -33.25 -22.15
CA ASP A 161 -11.09 -32.28 -21.19
C ASP A 161 -12.16 -31.45 -20.46
N ARG A 162 -13.39 -31.40 -21.02
CA ARG A 162 -14.55 -30.71 -20.45
C ARG A 162 -15.47 -31.64 -19.66
N LEU A 163 -15.05 -32.86 -19.34
CA LEU A 163 -15.81 -33.83 -18.55
C LEU A 163 -15.17 -34.10 -17.19
N PRO A 164 -15.95 -34.53 -16.18
CA PRO A 164 -15.39 -34.99 -14.92
C PRO A 164 -14.36 -36.13 -15.14
N PRO A 165 -13.22 -36.14 -14.42
CA PRO A 165 -12.18 -37.16 -14.62
C PRO A 165 -12.66 -38.62 -14.56
N PRO A 166 -13.61 -39.01 -13.68
CA PRO A 166 -14.15 -40.36 -13.66
C PRO A 166 -14.95 -40.71 -14.92
N VAL A 167 -15.68 -39.75 -15.49
CA VAL A 167 -16.44 -39.91 -16.74
C VAL A 167 -15.47 -40.07 -17.90
N ARG A 168 -14.44 -39.23 -17.96
CA ARG A 168 -13.36 -39.34 -18.96
C ARG A 168 -12.71 -40.72 -18.93
N ARG A 169 -12.27 -41.19 -17.76
CA ARG A 169 -11.65 -42.52 -17.60
C ARG A 169 -12.57 -43.62 -18.10
N LEU A 170 -13.85 -43.54 -17.76
CA LEU A 170 -14.83 -44.54 -18.19
C LEU A 170 -14.98 -44.56 -19.72
N ILE A 171 -15.03 -43.40 -20.37
CA ILE A 171 -15.09 -43.30 -21.84
C ILE A 171 -13.80 -43.84 -22.49
N GLU A 172 -12.64 -43.46 -21.95
CA GLU A 172 -11.33 -43.91 -22.46
C GLU A 172 -11.11 -45.43 -22.30
N GLN A 173 -11.56 -46.01 -21.19
CA GLN A 173 -11.40 -47.43 -20.88
C GLN A 173 -12.40 -48.32 -21.60
N ASP A 174 -13.70 -47.99 -21.51
CA ASP A 174 -14.78 -48.87 -21.97
C ASP A 174 -15.26 -48.53 -23.39
N GLY A 175 -15.07 -47.29 -23.86
CA GLY A 175 -15.54 -46.86 -25.17
C GLY A 175 -14.61 -47.21 -26.33
N ALA A 176 -13.30 -47.30 -26.08
CA ALA A 176 -12.22 -47.21 -27.09
C ALA A 176 -12.41 -46.00 -28.04
N VAL A 177 -11.44 -45.66 -28.90
CA VAL A 177 -11.67 -44.59 -29.89
C VAL A 177 -12.63 -45.09 -30.96
N SER A 178 -13.93 -44.88 -30.71
CA SER A 178 -15.06 -45.30 -31.54
C SER A 178 -16.01 -44.12 -31.80
N THR A 179 -16.79 -44.20 -32.87
CA THR A 179 -17.84 -43.20 -33.14
C THR A 179 -18.78 -43.03 -31.94
N GLN A 180 -19.09 -44.11 -31.22
CA GLN A 180 -19.91 -44.07 -30.01
C GLN A 180 -19.25 -43.26 -28.89
N ALA A 181 -17.96 -43.48 -28.62
CA ALA A 181 -17.19 -42.72 -27.62
C ALA A 181 -17.15 -41.22 -27.93
N THR A 182 -16.93 -40.87 -29.21
CA THR A 182 -16.90 -39.46 -29.62
C THR A 182 -18.25 -38.77 -29.43
N LEU A 183 -19.36 -39.45 -29.75
CA LEU A 183 -20.72 -38.92 -29.58
C LEU A 183 -21.10 -38.76 -28.11
N VAL A 184 -20.78 -39.74 -27.25
CA VAL A 184 -20.98 -39.62 -25.80
C VAL A 184 -20.21 -38.41 -25.27
N ALA A 185 -18.92 -38.30 -25.60
CA ALA A 185 -18.09 -37.19 -25.16
C ALA A 185 -18.65 -35.84 -25.61
N LEU A 186 -19.04 -35.72 -26.88
CA LEU A 186 -19.64 -34.49 -27.43
C LEU A 186 -20.92 -34.10 -26.69
N HIS A 187 -21.89 -35.02 -26.56
CA HIS A 187 -23.19 -34.70 -25.98
C HIS A 187 -23.08 -34.34 -24.50
N LEU A 188 -22.26 -35.05 -23.72
CA LEU A 188 -22.03 -34.71 -22.32
C LEU A 188 -21.29 -33.38 -22.19
N ALA A 189 -20.29 -33.12 -23.03
CA ALA A 189 -19.54 -31.86 -23.01
C ALA A 189 -20.43 -30.68 -23.43
N GLU A 190 -21.28 -30.80 -24.45
CA GLU A 190 -22.25 -29.76 -24.83
C GLU A 190 -23.32 -29.56 -23.76
N GLY A 191 -23.74 -30.63 -23.08
CA GLY A 191 -24.74 -30.60 -22.02
C GLY A 191 -24.25 -30.19 -20.63
N ARG A 192 -22.95 -29.92 -20.45
CA ARG A 192 -22.34 -29.64 -19.13
C ARG A 192 -22.94 -28.46 -18.36
N THR A 193 -23.51 -27.48 -19.04
CA THR A 193 -24.19 -26.33 -18.39
C THR A 193 -25.67 -26.59 -18.09
N ASN A 194 -26.25 -27.68 -18.62
CA ASN A 194 -27.59 -28.14 -18.30
C ASN A 194 -27.62 -29.68 -18.21
N PRO A 195 -26.97 -30.25 -17.18
CA PRO A 195 -26.78 -31.70 -17.05
C PRO A 195 -28.11 -32.46 -16.92
N VAL A 196 -29.09 -31.87 -16.24
CA VAL A 196 -30.46 -32.42 -16.12
C VAL A 196 -31.13 -32.48 -17.50
N GLY A 197 -31.12 -31.38 -18.25
CA GLY A 197 -31.78 -31.32 -19.56
C GLY A 197 -31.17 -32.30 -20.58
N ILE A 198 -29.84 -32.41 -20.64
CA ILE A 198 -29.20 -33.37 -21.54
C ILE A 198 -29.48 -34.82 -21.11
N ALA A 199 -29.49 -35.10 -19.82
CA ALA A 199 -29.77 -36.44 -19.31
C ALA A 199 -31.21 -36.85 -19.60
N GLN A 200 -32.18 -36.00 -19.30
CA GLN A 200 -33.59 -36.25 -19.62
C GLN A 200 -33.82 -36.43 -21.12
N LEU A 201 -33.14 -35.63 -21.96
CA LEU A 201 -33.20 -35.79 -23.42
C LEU A 201 -32.69 -37.18 -23.85
N LEU A 202 -31.52 -37.60 -23.36
CA LEU A 202 -30.92 -38.88 -23.73
C LEU A 202 -31.72 -40.07 -23.17
N LEU A 203 -32.18 -40.00 -21.92
CA LEU A 203 -32.99 -41.02 -21.27
C LEU A 203 -34.37 -41.19 -21.91
N THR A 204 -34.96 -40.10 -22.41
CA THR A 204 -36.25 -40.12 -23.11
C THR A 204 -36.10 -40.59 -24.55
N ALA A 205 -35.15 -40.02 -25.29
CA ALA A 205 -34.95 -40.33 -26.71
C ALA A 205 -34.36 -41.72 -26.92
N LYS A 206 -33.54 -42.21 -25.98
CA LYS A 206 -32.76 -43.46 -26.07
C LYS A 206 -32.19 -43.63 -27.47
N PRO A 207 -31.27 -42.77 -27.92
CA PRO A 207 -30.83 -42.81 -29.30
C PRO A 207 -30.15 -44.15 -29.63
N GLN A 208 -30.28 -44.62 -30.87
CA GLN A 208 -29.76 -45.92 -31.32
C GLN A 208 -28.27 -46.10 -31.03
N TRP A 209 -27.49 -45.02 -31.14
CA TRP A 209 -26.05 -45.04 -30.85
C TRP A 209 -25.74 -45.22 -29.35
N MET A 210 -26.67 -44.95 -28.43
CA MET A 210 -26.56 -45.31 -27.01
C MET A 210 -27.15 -46.70 -26.70
N GLN A 211 -28.01 -47.24 -27.56
CA GLN A 211 -28.65 -48.55 -27.39
C GLN A 211 -27.84 -49.73 -27.98
N ALA A 212 -26.61 -49.49 -28.46
CA ALA A 212 -25.73 -50.58 -28.87
C ALA A 212 -25.53 -51.60 -27.73
N ALA A 213 -25.06 -52.82 -28.03
CA ALA A 213 -25.02 -53.97 -27.11
C ALA A 213 -24.07 -53.84 -25.88
N THR A 214 -23.81 -52.63 -25.40
CA THR A 214 -22.90 -52.28 -24.31
C THR A 214 -23.52 -51.19 -23.44
N GLU A 215 -23.53 -51.38 -22.12
CA GLU A 215 -24.12 -50.43 -21.15
C GLU A 215 -23.26 -49.20 -20.81
N TRP A 216 -21.98 -49.17 -21.18
CA TRP A 216 -21.03 -48.16 -20.70
C TRP A 216 -21.46 -46.70 -21.01
N PRO A 217 -22.18 -46.37 -22.12
CA PRO A 217 -22.66 -45.00 -22.35
C PRO A 217 -23.63 -44.52 -21.27
N TRP A 218 -24.51 -45.43 -20.80
CA TRP A 218 -25.46 -45.14 -19.73
C TRP A 218 -24.76 -45.00 -18.38
N ARG A 219 -23.69 -45.78 -18.14
CA ARG A 219 -22.81 -45.62 -16.97
C ARG A 219 -22.08 -44.26 -17.00
N ALA A 220 -21.64 -43.82 -18.19
CA ALA A 220 -21.00 -42.51 -18.36
C ALA A 220 -21.97 -41.37 -18.11
N LEU A 221 -23.20 -41.46 -18.64
CA LEU A 221 -24.27 -40.51 -18.34
C LEU A 221 -24.59 -40.49 -16.84
N ALA A 222 -24.74 -41.66 -16.21
CA ALA A 222 -25.04 -41.77 -14.79
C ALA A 222 -23.94 -41.15 -13.93
N SER A 223 -22.67 -41.45 -14.24
CA SER A 223 -21.52 -40.86 -13.55
C SER A 223 -21.46 -39.34 -13.76
N PHE A 224 -21.72 -38.86 -14.97
CA PHE A 224 -21.79 -37.43 -15.29
C PHE A 224 -22.86 -36.73 -14.45
N CYS A 225 -24.10 -37.23 -14.45
CA CYS A 225 -25.18 -36.69 -13.63
C CYS A 225 -24.84 -36.66 -12.14
N GLY A 226 -24.22 -37.73 -11.61
CA GLY A 226 -23.81 -37.80 -10.21
C GLY A 226 -22.79 -36.73 -9.81
N HIS A 227 -21.81 -36.43 -10.68
CA HIS A 227 -20.84 -35.35 -10.42
C HIS A 227 -21.44 -33.94 -10.58
N HIS A 228 -22.52 -33.82 -11.34
CA HIS A 228 -23.30 -32.59 -11.50
C HIS A 228 -24.46 -32.46 -10.49
N GLU A 229 -24.50 -33.31 -9.45
CA GLU A 229 -25.52 -33.30 -8.39
C GLU A 229 -26.97 -33.57 -8.88
N ALA A 230 -27.12 -34.09 -10.11
CA ALA A 230 -28.38 -34.54 -10.69
C ALA A 230 -28.65 -36.01 -10.31
N MET A 231 -28.94 -36.26 -9.03
CA MET A 231 -28.99 -37.60 -8.45
C MET A 231 -30.16 -38.45 -8.98
N GLN A 232 -31.29 -37.83 -9.31
CA GLN A 232 -32.44 -38.53 -9.87
C GLN A 232 -32.15 -39.04 -11.29
N GLU A 233 -31.64 -38.18 -12.18
CA GLU A 233 -31.24 -38.54 -13.53
C GLU A 233 -30.08 -39.55 -13.52
N SER A 234 -29.18 -39.45 -12.55
CA SER A 234 -28.11 -40.42 -12.34
C SER A 234 -28.66 -41.81 -12.03
N ALA A 235 -29.64 -41.90 -11.12
CA ALA A 235 -30.29 -43.17 -10.79
C ALA A 235 -31.05 -43.76 -11.99
N ASP A 236 -31.80 -42.93 -12.72
CA ASP A 236 -32.50 -43.35 -13.94
C ASP A 236 -31.54 -43.93 -14.99
N ALA A 237 -30.38 -43.29 -15.19
CA ALA A 237 -29.35 -43.79 -16.10
C ALA A 237 -28.69 -45.10 -15.62
N TRP A 238 -28.47 -45.26 -14.31
CA TRP A 238 -28.00 -46.52 -13.73
C TRP A 238 -29.01 -47.66 -13.89
N GLU A 239 -30.31 -47.40 -13.78
CA GLU A 239 -31.36 -48.39 -14.03
C GLU A 239 -31.41 -48.82 -15.51
N VAL A 240 -31.25 -47.88 -16.45
CA VAL A 240 -31.13 -48.21 -17.88
C VAL A 240 -29.89 -49.05 -18.14
N ALA A 241 -28.76 -48.72 -17.52
CA ALA A 241 -27.55 -49.53 -17.58
C ALA A 241 -27.75 -50.93 -16.96
N ALA A 242 -28.49 -51.04 -15.86
CA ALA A 242 -28.81 -52.31 -15.20
C ALA A 242 -29.69 -53.22 -16.06
N ALA A 243 -30.63 -52.65 -16.82
CA ALA A 243 -31.47 -53.40 -17.74
C ALA A 243 -30.68 -54.04 -18.91
N GLN A 244 -29.50 -53.50 -19.24
CA GLN A 244 -28.66 -53.94 -20.36
C GLN A 244 -27.57 -54.96 -19.97
N SER A 245 -27.29 -55.16 -18.67
CA SER A 245 -26.37 -56.22 -18.20
C SER A 245 -27.08 -57.38 -17.53
N SER A 246 -26.60 -58.58 -17.83
CA SER A 246 -26.98 -59.79 -17.10
C SER A 246 -26.15 -60.00 -15.84
N ASP A 247 -24.86 -59.65 -15.85
CA ASP A 247 -23.88 -60.15 -14.87
C ASP A 247 -23.63 -59.19 -13.70
N GLU A 248 -23.86 -57.88 -13.90
CA GLU A 248 -23.64 -56.82 -12.90
C GLU A 248 -24.91 -56.03 -12.57
N ARG A 249 -26.08 -56.57 -12.93
CA ARG A 249 -27.37 -55.91 -12.72
C ARG A 249 -27.58 -55.48 -11.27
N GLY A 250 -27.29 -56.38 -10.32
CA GLY A 250 -27.43 -56.08 -8.90
C GLY A 250 -26.55 -54.93 -8.45
N SER A 251 -25.31 -54.86 -8.93
CA SER A 251 -24.37 -53.79 -8.59
C SER A 251 -24.81 -52.41 -9.08
N ARG A 252 -25.40 -52.34 -10.28
CA ARG A 252 -25.87 -51.06 -10.84
C ARG A 252 -27.12 -50.55 -10.14
N LEU A 253 -28.05 -51.45 -9.82
CA LEU A 253 -29.23 -51.12 -9.03
C LEU A 253 -28.87 -50.66 -7.61
N ALA A 254 -27.83 -51.25 -7.00
CA ALA A 254 -27.35 -50.82 -5.70
C ALA A 254 -26.76 -49.39 -5.73
N VAL A 255 -26.04 -49.01 -6.79
CA VAL A 255 -25.54 -47.63 -6.98
C VAL A 255 -26.69 -46.66 -7.25
N ALA A 256 -27.68 -47.04 -8.07
CA ALA A 256 -28.89 -46.25 -8.29
C ALA A 256 -29.62 -45.98 -6.97
N ALA A 257 -29.78 -47.01 -6.14
CA ALA A 257 -30.39 -46.88 -4.82
C ALA A 257 -29.59 -45.93 -3.91
N LEU A 258 -28.25 -46.01 -3.92
CA LEU A 258 -27.39 -45.12 -3.13
C LEU A 258 -27.63 -43.64 -3.47
N HIS A 259 -27.74 -43.30 -4.76
CA HIS A 259 -27.98 -41.92 -5.20
C HIS A 259 -29.38 -41.39 -4.81
N LEU A 260 -30.35 -42.27 -4.58
CA LEU A 260 -31.71 -41.90 -4.19
C LEU A 260 -31.93 -41.84 -2.67
N THR A 261 -30.97 -42.25 -1.85
CA THR A 261 -31.14 -42.33 -0.37
C THR A 261 -31.54 -41.01 0.32
N SER A 262 -31.23 -39.87 -0.30
CA SER A 262 -31.58 -38.52 0.18
C SER A 262 -32.59 -37.80 -0.72
N VAL A 263 -33.14 -38.46 -1.74
CA VAL A 263 -34.04 -37.85 -2.73
C VAL A 263 -35.40 -38.57 -2.75
N ASP A 264 -35.37 -39.91 -2.79
CA ASP A 264 -36.55 -40.78 -2.82
C ASP A 264 -36.24 -42.09 -2.08
N ARG A 265 -36.48 -42.09 -0.77
CA ARG A 265 -36.14 -43.22 0.13
C ARG A 265 -36.95 -44.47 -0.17
N ASP A 266 -38.20 -44.31 -0.61
CA ASP A 266 -39.08 -45.43 -0.95
C ASP A 266 -38.56 -46.14 -2.21
N ARG A 267 -38.26 -45.36 -3.26
CA ARG A 267 -37.64 -45.90 -4.48
C ARG A 267 -36.26 -46.50 -4.22
N ALA A 268 -35.46 -45.88 -3.35
CA ALA A 268 -34.17 -46.45 -2.94
C ALA A 268 -34.35 -47.83 -2.28
N ALA A 269 -35.34 -47.98 -1.39
CA ALA A 269 -35.62 -49.26 -0.73
C ALA A 269 -36.03 -50.35 -1.73
N ASP A 270 -36.88 -50.02 -2.70
CA ASP A 270 -37.31 -50.94 -3.76
C ASP A 270 -36.13 -51.40 -4.63
N LEU A 271 -35.25 -50.47 -5.01
CA LEU A 271 -34.05 -50.77 -5.81
C LEU A 271 -33.04 -51.62 -5.06
N VAL A 272 -32.84 -51.43 -3.75
CA VAL A 272 -31.98 -52.31 -2.94
C VAL A 272 -32.55 -53.72 -2.84
N ALA A 273 -33.88 -53.85 -2.66
CA ALA A 273 -34.54 -55.14 -2.62
C ALA A 273 -34.42 -55.89 -3.97
N GLU A 274 -34.42 -55.16 -5.09
CA GLU A 274 -34.11 -55.74 -6.41
C GLU A 274 -32.63 -56.09 -6.56
N ALA A 275 -31.72 -55.21 -6.17
CA ALA A 275 -30.28 -55.45 -6.23
C ALA A 275 -29.87 -56.74 -5.51
N ARG A 276 -30.42 -56.98 -4.31
CA ARG A 276 -30.18 -58.19 -3.52
C ARG A 276 -30.62 -59.48 -4.22
N ARG A 277 -31.68 -59.44 -5.03
CA ARG A 277 -32.15 -60.61 -5.80
C ARG A 277 -31.18 -61.00 -6.91
N HIS A 278 -30.42 -60.03 -7.42
CA HIS A 278 -29.47 -60.23 -8.53
C HIS A 278 -28.02 -60.46 -8.07
N GLY A 279 -27.66 -60.08 -6.84
CA GLY A 279 -26.33 -60.32 -6.25
C GLY A 279 -25.21 -59.41 -6.78
N GLY A 280 -24.00 -59.53 -6.21
CA GLY A 280 -22.79 -58.87 -6.72
C GLY A 280 -22.46 -57.48 -6.13
N ALA A 281 -23.19 -56.99 -5.12
CA ALA A 281 -22.95 -55.69 -4.49
C ALA A 281 -23.27 -55.64 -3.00
N ASP A 282 -22.85 -56.68 -2.27
CA ASP A 282 -23.15 -56.86 -0.85
C ASP A 282 -22.75 -55.64 0.00
N VAL A 283 -21.62 -54.98 -0.33
CA VAL A 283 -21.14 -53.77 0.37
C VAL A 283 -22.08 -52.59 0.17
N VAL A 284 -22.44 -52.26 -1.09
CA VAL A 284 -23.30 -51.10 -1.40
C VAL A 284 -24.71 -51.33 -0.87
N VAL A 285 -25.23 -52.56 -0.98
CA VAL A 285 -26.51 -52.96 -0.39
C VAL A 285 -26.50 -52.75 1.12
N ALA A 286 -25.47 -53.23 1.83
CA ALA A 286 -25.36 -53.04 3.28
C ALA A 286 -25.27 -51.55 3.68
N ILE A 287 -24.61 -50.72 2.88
CA ILE A 287 -24.52 -49.26 3.10
C ILE A 287 -25.91 -48.62 2.98
N VAL A 288 -26.63 -48.89 1.89
CA VAL A 288 -27.94 -48.29 1.67
C VAL A 288 -28.94 -48.76 2.73
N GLU A 289 -28.92 -50.03 3.13
CA GLU A 289 -29.76 -50.51 4.23
C GLU A 289 -29.45 -49.81 5.55
N ALA A 290 -28.17 -49.64 5.90
CA ALA A 290 -27.77 -48.92 7.11
C ALA A 290 -28.25 -47.46 7.10
N MET A 291 -28.26 -46.81 5.92
CA MET A 291 -28.79 -45.45 5.75
C MET A 291 -30.32 -45.39 5.82
N LEU A 292 -31.01 -46.42 5.33
CA LEU A 292 -32.47 -46.52 5.34
C LEU A 292 -33.06 -46.89 6.71
N GLU A 293 -32.30 -47.63 7.55
CA GLU A 293 -32.70 -47.99 8.92
C GLU A 293 -32.92 -46.78 9.83
N VAL A 294 -32.16 -45.70 9.62
CA VAL A 294 -32.28 -44.46 10.40
C VAL A 294 -33.31 -43.54 9.74
N PRO A 295 -34.32 -43.03 10.47
CA PRO A 295 -35.33 -42.13 9.91
C PRO A 295 -34.72 -40.89 9.27
N GLU A 296 -35.43 -40.32 8.29
CA GLU A 296 -35.01 -39.07 7.67
C GLU A 296 -34.94 -37.94 8.71
N GLY A 297 -33.86 -37.16 8.67
CA GLY A 297 -33.60 -36.07 9.62
C GLY A 297 -33.05 -36.49 10.99
N ASP A 298 -33.03 -37.78 11.33
CA ASP A 298 -32.38 -38.25 12.56
C ASP A 298 -30.84 -38.15 12.39
N PRO A 299 -30.09 -37.47 13.29
CA PRO A 299 -28.64 -37.32 13.17
C PRO A 299 -27.84 -38.54 13.68
N SER A 300 -28.50 -39.56 14.23
CA SER A 300 -27.84 -40.72 14.86
C SER A 300 -26.88 -41.45 13.91
N PRO A 301 -25.72 -41.92 14.39
CA PRO A 301 -24.82 -42.75 13.59
C PRO A 301 -25.51 -44.01 13.07
N TRP A 302 -25.17 -44.41 11.85
CA TRP A 302 -25.61 -45.67 11.25
C TRP A 302 -24.90 -46.87 11.86
N ARG A 303 -25.56 -48.03 11.80
CA ARG A 303 -24.96 -49.31 12.20
C ARG A 303 -23.93 -49.76 11.17
N ILE A 304 -22.69 -49.98 11.61
CA ILE A 304 -21.57 -50.33 10.73
C ILE A 304 -21.27 -51.83 10.64
N ASP A 305 -21.86 -52.66 11.51
CA ASP A 305 -21.53 -54.09 11.60
C ASP A 305 -21.81 -54.83 10.28
N GLY A 306 -22.96 -54.55 9.64
CA GLY A 306 -23.32 -55.14 8.36
C GLY A 306 -22.38 -54.72 7.22
N VAL A 307 -22.00 -53.44 7.18
CA VAL A 307 -21.10 -52.89 6.16
C VAL A 307 -19.67 -53.42 6.32
N THR A 308 -19.16 -53.47 7.55
CA THR A 308 -17.81 -53.98 7.83
C THR A 308 -17.71 -55.48 7.61
N ALA A 309 -18.76 -56.26 7.94
CA ALA A 309 -18.84 -57.68 7.63
C ALA A 309 -18.86 -57.93 6.12
N ALA A 310 -19.63 -57.16 5.35
CA ALA A 310 -19.69 -57.27 3.89
C ALA A 310 -18.36 -56.91 3.21
N ALA A 311 -17.66 -55.89 3.72
CA ALA A 311 -16.38 -55.44 3.17
C ALA A 311 -15.18 -56.33 3.57
N GLY A 312 -15.27 -57.03 4.71
CA GLY A 312 -14.23 -57.97 5.17
C GLY A 312 -12.83 -57.36 5.27
N SER A 313 -11.84 -57.95 4.59
CA SER A 313 -10.47 -57.40 4.53
C SER A 313 -10.36 -56.11 3.71
N GLY A 314 -11.35 -55.81 2.86
CA GLY A 314 -11.37 -54.67 1.95
C GLY A 314 -11.82 -53.36 2.59
N VAL A 315 -12.20 -53.36 3.88
CA VAL A 315 -12.72 -52.17 4.59
C VAL A 315 -11.84 -50.93 4.38
N ASN A 316 -10.52 -51.07 4.39
CA ASN A 316 -9.59 -49.94 4.24
C ASN A 316 -9.22 -49.59 2.80
N THR A 317 -9.59 -50.41 1.82
CA THR A 317 -9.21 -50.26 0.40
C THR A 317 -10.40 -49.97 -0.52
N ASP A 318 -11.62 -50.13 -0.03
CA ASP A 318 -12.84 -49.81 -0.76
C ASP A 318 -13.23 -48.33 -0.57
N LEU A 319 -13.33 -47.59 -1.69
CA LEU A 319 -13.64 -46.16 -1.70
C LEU A 319 -15.04 -45.86 -1.13
N THR A 320 -16.04 -46.67 -1.50
CA THR A 320 -17.43 -46.48 -1.08
C THR A 320 -17.57 -46.71 0.42
N VAL A 321 -16.86 -47.71 0.96
CA VAL A 321 -16.79 -47.95 2.41
C VAL A 321 -16.12 -46.80 3.14
N GLN A 322 -14.99 -46.27 2.64
CA GLN A 322 -14.32 -45.14 3.29
C GLN A 322 -15.19 -43.87 3.29
N ARG A 323 -15.92 -43.60 2.19
CA ARG A 323 -16.90 -42.49 2.14
C ARG A 323 -18.02 -42.69 3.16
N PHE A 324 -18.63 -43.88 3.22
CA PHE A 324 -19.66 -44.19 4.21
C PHE A 324 -19.16 -44.04 5.65
N LEU A 325 -17.98 -44.57 5.98
CA LEU A 325 -17.38 -44.45 7.31
C LEU A 325 -17.03 -43.00 7.66
N THR A 326 -16.70 -42.17 6.67
CA THR A 326 -16.49 -40.73 6.85
C THR A 326 -17.79 -40.05 7.29
N GLU A 327 -18.87 -40.24 6.54
CA GLU A 327 -20.18 -39.66 6.87
C GLU A 327 -20.71 -40.20 8.21
N ASN A 328 -20.52 -41.48 8.49
CA ASN A 328 -20.92 -42.07 9.76
C ASN A 328 -20.15 -41.48 10.96
N ALA A 329 -18.85 -41.25 10.80
CA ALA A 329 -18.03 -40.61 11.83
C ALA A 329 -18.43 -39.14 12.05
N LEU A 330 -18.84 -38.43 10.99
CA LEU A 330 -19.40 -37.08 11.11
C LEU A 330 -20.72 -37.06 11.90
N ARG A 331 -21.62 -38.03 11.66
CA ARG A 331 -22.85 -38.22 12.44
C ARG A 331 -22.57 -38.55 13.91
N ALA A 332 -21.45 -39.21 14.19
CA ALA A 332 -20.97 -39.47 15.54
C ALA A 332 -20.20 -38.28 16.18
N ASN A 333 -20.08 -37.16 15.46
CA ASN A 333 -19.26 -35.99 15.82
C ASN A 333 -17.79 -36.34 16.14
N ASP A 334 -17.24 -37.38 15.50
CA ASP A 334 -15.85 -37.83 15.64
C ASP A 334 -15.02 -37.33 14.45
N LEU A 335 -14.63 -36.05 14.51
CA LEU A 335 -13.92 -35.37 13.42
C LEU A 335 -12.55 -36.01 13.12
N THR A 336 -11.88 -36.56 14.14
CA THR A 336 -10.57 -37.21 13.98
C THR A 336 -10.70 -38.52 13.21
N ARG A 337 -11.69 -39.36 13.51
CA ARG A 337 -11.95 -40.56 12.71
C ARG A 337 -12.47 -40.20 11.32
N ALA A 338 -13.33 -39.20 11.21
CA ALA A 338 -13.85 -38.73 9.92
C ALA A 338 -12.69 -38.28 9.00
N ALA A 339 -11.77 -37.46 9.50
CA ALA A 339 -10.61 -36.99 8.73
C ALA A 339 -9.75 -38.16 8.23
N ARG A 340 -9.51 -39.17 9.08
CA ARG A 340 -8.73 -40.36 8.70
C ARG A 340 -9.41 -41.16 7.59
N HIS A 341 -10.72 -41.34 7.64
CA HIS A 341 -11.46 -42.05 6.60
C HIS A 341 -11.54 -41.24 5.30
N ALA A 342 -11.73 -39.92 5.40
CA ALA A 342 -11.77 -39.01 4.27
C ALA A 342 -10.42 -38.95 3.52
N GLU A 343 -9.31 -38.82 4.24
CA GLU A 343 -7.97 -38.83 3.63
C GLU A 343 -7.64 -40.17 2.96
N ARG A 344 -8.14 -41.29 3.50
CA ARG A 344 -8.01 -42.60 2.83
C ARG A 344 -8.85 -42.66 1.56
N ALA A 345 -10.09 -42.16 1.57
CA ALA A 345 -10.92 -42.08 0.38
C ALA A 345 -10.22 -41.23 -0.70
N LEU A 346 -9.66 -40.08 -0.33
CA LEU A 346 -8.90 -39.22 -1.23
C LEU A 346 -7.60 -39.89 -1.71
N ALA A 347 -6.89 -40.65 -0.88
CA ALA A 347 -5.69 -41.38 -1.31
C ALA A 347 -6.00 -42.51 -2.31
N LEU A 348 -7.17 -43.13 -2.20
CA LEU A 348 -7.66 -44.14 -3.16
C LEU A 348 -8.01 -43.49 -4.51
N GLN A 349 -8.49 -42.24 -4.49
CA GLN A 349 -8.83 -41.50 -5.70
C GLN A 349 -8.51 -40.00 -5.53
N SER A 350 -7.28 -39.61 -5.89
CA SER A 350 -6.74 -38.27 -5.60
C SER A 350 -7.36 -37.13 -6.40
N ASP A 351 -8.11 -37.43 -7.45
CA ASP A 351 -8.73 -36.44 -8.33
C ASP A 351 -10.23 -36.26 -8.08
N ASP A 352 -10.78 -36.91 -7.07
CA ASP A 352 -12.18 -36.82 -6.69
C ASP A 352 -12.47 -35.53 -5.92
N THR A 353 -13.11 -34.57 -6.60
CA THR A 353 -13.50 -33.28 -5.99
C THR A 353 -14.42 -33.43 -4.78
N THR A 354 -15.24 -34.48 -4.70
CA THR A 354 -16.14 -34.70 -3.56
C THR A 354 -15.35 -35.16 -2.34
N ALA A 355 -14.36 -36.03 -2.51
CA ALA A 355 -13.43 -36.39 -1.44
C ALA A 355 -12.56 -35.19 -1.01
N MET A 356 -12.07 -34.38 -1.96
CA MET A 356 -11.34 -33.14 -1.66
C MET A 356 -12.18 -32.19 -0.79
N ALA A 357 -13.41 -31.90 -1.22
CA ALA A 357 -14.34 -31.05 -0.49
C ALA A 357 -14.66 -31.60 0.90
N ARG A 358 -14.84 -32.92 1.01
CA ARG A 358 -15.15 -33.56 2.29
C ARG A 358 -13.99 -33.50 3.27
N VAL A 359 -12.75 -33.78 2.82
CA VAL A 359 -11.55 -33.60 3.66
C VAL A 359 -11.44 -32.14 4.11
N ALA A 360 -11.60 -31.19 3.19
CA ALA A 360 -11.51 -29.77 3.50
C ALA A 360 -12.57 -29.31 4.52
N SER A 361 -13.82 -29.72 4.35
CA SER A 361 -14.91 -29.44 5.30
C SER A 361 -14.63 -30.00 6.69
N ILE A 362 -14.07 -31.22 6.78
CA ILE A 362 -13.68 -31.82 8.07
C ILE A 362 -12.52 -31.05 8.71
N CYS A 363 -11.49 -30.69 7.94
CA CYS A 363 -10.37 -29.88 8.42
C CYS A 363 -10.86 -28.51 8.93
N LEU A 364 -11.74 -27.83 8.19
CA LEU A 364 -12.34 -26.57 8.59
C LEU A 364 -13.15 -26.71 9.90
N ARG A 365 -13.94 -27.78 10.05
CA ARG A 365 -14.67 -28.02 11.30
C ARG A 365 -13.74 -28.35 12.46
N ARG A 366 -12.70 -29.16 12.23
CA ARG A 366 -11.74 -29.59 13.25
C ARG A 366 -10.82 -28.48 13.71
N SER A 367 -10.50 -27.50 12.84
CA SER A 367 -9.67 -26.36 13.23
C SER A 367 -10.29 -25.51 14.35
N ASN A 368 -11.60 -25.63 14.58
CA ASN A 368 -12.34 -24.92 15.62
C ASN A 368 -12.60 -25.78 16.87
N THR A 369 -11.91 -26.91 17.04
CA THR A 369 -12.05 -27.79 18.22
C THR A 369 -10.71 -28.03 18.91
N ASN A 370 -10.75 -28.65 20.10
CA ASN A 370 -9.54 -29.06 20.82
C ASN A 370 -8.69 -30.12 20.06
N ASP A 371 -9.23 -30.72 19.00
CA ASP A 371 -8.52 -31.68 18.14
C ASP A 371 -7.87 -31.00 16.92
N ALA A 372 -7.86 -29.66 16.86
CA ALA A 372 -7.28 -28.88 15.77
C ALA A 372 -5.82 -29.25 15.49
N GLN A 373 -5.48 -29.33 14.20
CA GLN A 373 -4.09 -29.50 13.74
C GLN A 373 -3.62 -28.23 13.03
N ALA A 374 -2.35 -27.85 13.22
CA ALA A 374 -1.78 -26.64 12.61
C ALA A 374 -1.94 -26.61 11.07
N SER A 375 -1.91 -27.77 10.42
CA SER A 375 -2.06 -27.90 8.97
C SER A 375 -3.50 -27.88 8.45
N ASP A 376 -4.53 -27.84 9.31
CA ASP A 376 -5.93 -28.07 8.89
C ASP A 376 -6.43 -27.03 7.88
N LEU A 377 -6.30 -25.74 8.19
CA LEU A 377 -6.71 -24.66 7.27
C LEU A 377 -5.83 -24.62 6.01
N GLY A 378 -4.54 -24.96 6.15
CA GLY A 378 -3.61 -25.20 5.06
C GLY A 378 -4.17 -26.20 4.04
N ARG A 379 -4.39 -27.41 4.54
CA ARG A 379 -4.89 -28.56 3.79
C ARG A 379 -6.26 -28.29 3.18
N ALA A 380 -7.17 -27.66 3.92
CA ALA A 380 -8.51 -27.34 3.43
C ALA A 380 -8.46 -26.40 2.21
N SER A 381 -7.66 -25.33 2.28
CA SER A 381 -7.55 -24.38 1.17
C SER A 381 -6.97 -25.00 -0.10
N GLU A 382 -5.93 -25.83 0.02
CA GLU A 382 -5.28 -26.50 -1.12
C GLU A 382 -6.27 -27.40 -1.86
N LEU A 383 -7.04 -28.19 -1.10
CA LEU A 383 -8.00 -29.14 -1.65
C LEU A 383 -9.21 -28.42 -2.27
N LEU A 384 -9.70 -27.35 -1.64
CA LEU A 384 -10.80 -26.56 -2.19
C LEU A 384 -10.39 -25.82 -3.47
N GLU A 385 -9.18 -25.25 -3.52
CA GLU A 385 -8.64 -24.63 -4.73
C GLU A 385 -8.50 -25.63 -5.87
N ALA A 386 -7.97 -26.83 -5.58
CA ALA A 386 -7.87 -27.90 -6.56
C ALA A 386 -9.26 -28.34 -7.05
N ALA A 387 -10.23 -28.47 -6.15
CA ALA A 387 -11.60 -28.86 -6.47
C ALA A 387 -12.30 -27.80 -7.32
N VAL A 388 -12.26 -26.52 -6.93
CA VAL A 388 -12.85 -25.40 -7.71
C VAL A 388 -12.22 -25.31 -9.09
N THR A 389 -10.89 -25.34 -9.17
CA THR A 389 -10.16 -25.28 -10.45
C THR A 389 -10.56 -26.43 -11.37
N GLN A 390 -10.69 -27.64 -10.82
CA GLN A 390 -11.12 -28.80 -11.60
C GLN A 390 -12.58 -28.67 -12.04
N ARG A 391 -13.51 -28.34 -11.14
CA ARG A 391 -14.95 -28.22 -11.44
C ARG A 391 -15.25 -27.13 -12.47
N ARG A 392 -14.54 -26.00 -12.44
CA ARG A 392 -14.68 -24.93 -13.46
C ARG A 392 -14.37 -25.43 -14.88
N ARG A 393 -13.45 -26.38 -15.07
CA ARG A 393 -13.10 -26.91 -16.40
C ARG A 393 -14.27 -27.60 -17.10
N TRP A 394 -15.13 -28.27 -16.34
CA TRP A 394 -16.28 -29.03 -16.83
C TRP A 394 -17.63 -28.42 -16.45
N ALA A 395 -17.66 -27.16 -15.98
CA ALA A 395 -18.86 -26.44 -15.54
C ALA A 395 -19.64 -27.16 -14.41
N GLY A 396 -18.91 -27.71 -13.44
CA GLY A 396 -19.49 -28.33 -12.25
C GLY A 396 -19.98 -27.35 -11.19
N PRO A 397 -20.72 -27.82 -10.17
CA PRO A 397 -21.18 -26.99 -9.06
C PRO A 397 -19.99 -26.48 -8.22
N THR A 398 -19.81 -25.17 -8.13
CA THR A 398 -18.69 -24.53 -7.40
C THR A 398 -19.11 -23.66 -6.22
N LEU A 399 -20.38 -23.28 -6.10
CA LEU A 399 -20.83 -22.27 -5.13
C LEU A 399 -20.51 -22.65 -3.68
N THR A 400 -20.84 -23.88 -3.27
CA THR A 400 -20.55 -24.39 -1.92
C THR A 400 -19.05 -24.49 -1.66
N LEU A 401 -18.27 -24.95 -2.64
CA LEU A 401 -16.81 -25.03 -2.55
C LEU A 401 -16.16 -23.66 -2.41
N LEU A 402 -16.67 -22.67 -3.16
CA LEU A 402 -16.19 -21.29 -3.09
C LEU A 402 -16.57 -20.63 -1.76
N ALA A 403 -17.74 -20.94 -1.20
CA ALA A 403 -18.13 -20.47 0.12
C ALA A 403 -17.22 -21.05 1.20
N ASP A 404 -16.96 -22.37 1.18
CA ASP A 404 -16.02 -23.02 2.10
C ASP A 404 -14.59 -22.49 1.92
N LEU A 405 -14.15 -22.29 0.67
CA LEU A 405 -12.83 -21.72 0.37
C LEU A 405 -12.72 -20.30 0.92
N ALA A 406 -13.75 -19.48 0.73
CA ALA A 406 -13.79 -18.12 1.25
C ALA A 406 -13.72 -18.12 2.78
N ARG A 407 -14.49 -18.98 3.46
CA ARG A 407 -14.41 -19.15 4.93
C ARG A 407 -12.99 -19.51 5.37
N VAL A 408 -12.37 -20.51 4.75
CA VAL A 408 -10.98 -20.93 5.07
C VAL A 408 -9.99 -19.79 4.85
N LEU A 409 -10.06 -19.10 3.72
CA LEU A 409 -9.14 -18.00 3.39
C LEU A 409 -9.34 -16.79 4.32
N ILE A 410 -10.58 -16.47 4.71
CA ILE A 410 -10.87 -15.42 5.71
C ILE A 410 -10.29 -15.80 7.07
N LEU A 411 -10.48 -17.05 7.54
CA LEU A 411 -9.90 -17.53 8.80
C LEU A 411 -8.36 -17.49 8.77
N ARG A 412 -7.75 -17.69 7.60
CA ARG A 412 -6.31 -17.52 7.37
C ARG A 412 -5.88 -16.07 7.19
N GLY A 413 -6.79 -15.10 7.10
CA GLY A 413 -6.48 -13.69 6.85
C GLY A 413 -6.03 -13.37 5.42
N GLU A 414 -6.34 -14.24 4.45
CA GLU A 414 -5.95 -14.11 3.03
C GLU A 414 -7.03 -13.38 2.21
N HIS A 415 -7.41 -12.17 2.62
CA HIS A 415 -8.56 -11.46 2.06
C HIS A 415 -8.46 -11.16 0.56
N SER A 416 -7.30 -10.69 0.03
CA SER A 416 -7.19 -10.51 -1.43
C SER A 416 -7.29 -11.82 -2.21
N ALA A 417 -6.94 -12.97 -1.60
CA ALA A 417 -7.15 -14.25 -2.28
C ALA A 417 -8.64 -14.49 -2.48
N VAL A 418 -9.47 -14.26 -1.47
CA VAL A 418 -10.94 -14.32 -1.58
C VAL A 418 -11.44 -13.42 -2.71
N LEU A 419 -11.01 -12.15 -2.74
CA LEU A 419 -11.42 -11.19 -3.79
C LEU A 419 -11.06 -11.69 -5.19
N ARG A 420 -9.83 -12.20 -5.40
CA ARG A 420 -9.41 -12.78 -6.69
C ARG A 420 -10.26 -13.97 -7.13
N ARG A 421 -10.91 -14.69 -6.20
CA ARG A 421 -11.72 -15.89 -6.51
C ARG A 421 -13.20 -15.56 -6.70
N LEU A 422 -13.71 -14.55 -6.00
CA LEU A 422 -15.13 -14.22 -5.95
C LEU A 422 -15.52 -13.00 -6.80
N LEU A 423 -14.57 -12.14 -7.18
CA LEU A 423 -14.83 -11.03 -8.10
C LEU A 423 -14.66 -11.45 -9.57
N PRO A 424 -15.42 -10.83 -10.50
CA PRO A 424 -15.23 -11.03 -11.93
C PRO A 424 -13.98 -10.29 -12.43
N GLU A 425 -13.58 -10.56 -13.68
CA GLU A 425 -12.52 -9.79 -14.35
C GLU A 425 -12.84 -8.27 -14.38
N PRO A 426 -11.83 -7.38 -14.25
CA PRO A 426 -10.39 -7.65 -14.18
C PRO A 426 -9.87 -7.97 -12.76
N LEU A 427 -10.71 -7.87 -11.73
CA LEU A 427 -10.29 -7.98 -10.32
C LEU A 427 -10.17 -9.43 -9.82
N GLY A 428 -10.83 -10.36 -10.50
CA GLY A 428 -10.78 -11.78 -10.14
C GLY A 428 -11.14 -12.72 -11.28
N THR A 429 -11.41 -13.96 -10.91
CA THR A 429 -11.61 -15.11 -11.82
C THR A 429 -13.01 -15.72 -11.72
N ALA A 430 -13.91 -15.09 -10.97
CA ALA A 430 -15.27 -15.60 -10.80
C ALA A 430 -16.04 -15.55 -12.12
N THR A 431 -16.76 -16.63 -12.42
CA THR A 431 -17.74 -16.63 -13.51
C THR A 431 -18.90 -15.67 -13.18
N PRO A 432 -19.70 -15.24 -14.17
CA PRO A 432 -20.86 -14.38 -13.91
C PRO A 432 -21.84 -14.96 -12.89
N ASP A 433 -22.06 -16.28 -12.90
CA ASP A 433 -22.97 -16.94 -11.96
C ASP A 433 -22.39 -16.93 -10.53
N GLU A 434 -21.10 -17.23 -10.38
CA GLU A 434 -20.41 -17.19 -9.08
C GLU A 434 -20.35 -15.77 -8.50
N ALA A 435 -20.04 -14.75 -9.33
CA ALA A 435 -19.98 -13.36 -8.89
C ALA A 435 -21.36 -12.77 -8.55
N ASN A 436 -22.42 -13.32 -9.14
CA ASN A 436 -23.80 -12.88 -8.90
C ASN A 436 -24.49 -13.63 -7.76
N ASP A 437 -23.87 -14.67 -7.20
CA ASP A 437 -24.39 -15.37 -6.02
C ASP A 437 -24.40 -14.45 -4.78
N PRO A 438 -25.54 -14.30 -4.07
CA PRO A 438 -25.63 -13.44 -2.89
C PRO A 438 -24.72 -13.86 -1.74
N ALA A 439 -24.58 -15.17 -1.48
CA ALA A 439 -23.78 -15.67 -0.36
C ALA A 439 -22.28 -15.43 -0.61
N LEU A 440 -21.79 -15.72 -1.82
CA LEU A 440 -20.42 -15.40 -2.23
C LEU A 440 -20.16 -13.89 -2.24
N ARG A 441 -21.13 -13.07 -2.64
CA ARG A 441 -21.00 -11.61 -2.58
C ARG A 441 -20.83 -11.10 -1.14
N ARG A 442 -21.54 -11.69 -0.17
CA ARG A 442 -21.35 -11.35 1.26
C ARG A 442 -19.94 -11.72 1.74
N PHE A 443 -19.40 -12.87 1.35
CA PHE A 443 -17.99 -13.20 1.62
C PHE A 443 -17.01 -12.25 0.94
N ALA A 444 -17.27 -11.85 -0.30
CA ALA A 444 -16.45 -10.86 -1.00
C ALA A 444 -16.49 -9.49 -0.29
N LEU A 445 -17.64 -9.07 0.23
CA LEU A 445 -17.77 -7.86 1.03
C LEU A 445 -16.94 -7.95 2.32
N THR A 446 -17.05 -9.07 3.05
CA THR A 446 -16.24 -9.31 4.27
C THR A 446 -14.76 -9.24 3.94
N ALA A 447 -14.31 -9.89 2.88
CA ALA A 447 -12.91 -9.84 2.46
C ALA A 447 -12.48 -8.43 2.04
N ALA A 448 -13.30 -7.70 1.28
CA ALA A 448 -12.99 -6.33 0.84
C ALA A 448 -12.84 -5.38 2.03
N HIS A 449 -13.72 -5.50 3.02
CA HIS A 449 -13.66 -4.71 4.25
C HIS A 449 -12.34 -4.96 5.01
N PHE A 450 -11.95 -6.21 5.18
CA PHE A 450 -10.68 -6.55 5.84
C PHE A 450 -9.44 -6.33 4.98
N ASP A 451 -9.56 -6.21 3.65
CA ASP A 451 -8.44 -5.85 2.77
C ASP A 451 -8.13 -4.35 2.79
N GLY A 452 -9.12 -3.51 3.15
CA GLY A 452 -8.95 -2.07 3.33
C GLY A 452 -9.11 -1.23 2.05
N ASP A 453 -9.75 -1.77 1.01
CA ASP A 453 -10.04 -1.05 -0.23
C ASP A 453 -11.48 -0.47 -0.21
N PRO A 454 -11.64 0.84 0.09
CA PRO A 454 -12.97 1.44 0.22
C PRO A 454 -13.74 1.50 -1.11
N GLU A 455 -13.06 1.57 -2.26
CA GLU A 455 -13.71 1.58 -3.57
C GLU A 455 -14.32 0.23 -3.90
N VAL A 456 -13.59 -0.85 -3.61
CA VAL A 456 -14.09 -2.23 -3.78
C VAL A 456 -15.25 -2.49 -2.82
N VAL A 457 -15.15 -2.07 -1.55
CA VAL A 457 -16.25 -2.17 -0.58
C VAL A 457 -17.50 -1.45 -1.10
N ALA A 458 -17.36 -0.20 -1.56
CA ALA A 458 -18.47 0.58 -2.09
C ALA A 458 -19.10 -0.06 -3.34
N SER A 459 -18.26 -0.59 -4.24
CA SER A 459 -18.70 -1.28 -5.47
C SER A 459 -19.53 -2.54 -5.17
N ILE A 460 -19.08 -3.35 -4.21
CA ILE A 460 -19.80 -4.57 -3.81
C ILE A 460 -21.10 -4.19 -3.08
N ALA A 461 -21.04 -3.24 -2.15
CA ALA A 461 -22.20 -2.78 -1.38
C ALA A 461 -23.31 -2.21 -2.28
N ALA A 462 -22.95 -1.45 -3.33
CA ALA A 462 -23.91 -0.91 -4.31
C ALA A 462 -24.68 -1.98 -5.10
N ARG A 463 -24.16 -3.21 -5.17
CA ARG A 463 -24.79 -4.35 -5.85
C ARG A 463 -25.60 -5.23 -4.90
N MET A 464 -25.69 -4.90 -3.62
CA MET A 464 -26.50 -5.66 -2.65
C MET A 464 -27.98 -5.26 -2.74
N THR A 465 -28.86 -6.22 -2.49
CA THR A 465 -30.31 -6.12 -2.78
C THR A 465 -31.12 -5.55 -1.62
N SER A 466 -30.46 -5.10 -0.55
CA SER A 466 -31.07 -4.68 0.73
C SER A 466 -31.92 -5.77 1.41
N SER A 467 -31.70 -7.05 1.08
CA SER A 467 -32.30 -8.17 1.81
C SER A 467 -31.88 -8.17 3.29
N LEU A 468 -32.62 -8.87 4.15
CA LEU A 468 -32.28 -8.98 5.57
C LEU A 468 -30.86 -9.51 5.78
N GLU A 469 -30.46 -10.56 5.04
CA GLU A 469 -29.10 -11.10 5.10
C GLU A 469 -28.01 -10.11 4.62
N ASP A 470 -28.32 -9.29 3.62
CA ASP A 470 -27.41 -8.27 3.10
C ASP A 470 -27.23 -7.14 4.13
N GLN A 471 -28.32 -6.71 4.78
CA GLN A 471 -28.29 -5.74 5.88
C GLN A 471 -27.51 -6.31 7.08
N VAL A 472 -27.77 -7.56 7.45
CA VAL A 472 -27.03 -8.29 8.49
C VAL A 472 -25.54 -8.32 8.17
N ALA A 473 -25.14 -8.62 6.93
CA ALA A 473 -23.74 -8.63 6.52
C ALA A 473 -23.09 -7.24 6.65
N GLN A 474 -23.77 -6.17 6.23
CA GLN A 474 -23.26 -4.80 6.35
C GLN A 474 -23.13 -4.34 7.80
N VAL A 475 -24.12 -4.65 8.65
CA VAL A 475 -24.10 -4.33 10.09
C VAL A 475 -23.02 -5.13 10.83
N ARG A 476 -22.77 -6.39 10.44
CA ARG A 476 -21.65 -7.18 10.99
C ARG A 476 -20.30 -6.51 10.75
N LEU A 477 -20.14 -5.82 9.62
CA LEU A 477 -18.91 -5.16 9.22
C LEU A 477 -18.84 -3.68 9.64
N GLY A 478 -19.83 -3.16 10.37
CA GLY A 478 -19.87 -1.75 10.78
C GLY A 478 -20.00 -0.77 9.62
N LEU A 479 -20.51 -1.21 8.46
CA LEU A 479 -20.76 -0.34 7.31
C LEU A 479 -22.05 0.46 7.45
N VAL A 480 -22.90 0.06 8.39
CA VAL A 480 -24.18 0.71 8.72
C VAL A 480 -24.25 0.85 10.23
N ASP A 481 -24.35 2.09 10.70
CA ASP A 481 -24.57 2.39 12.12
C ASP A 481 -26.07 2.30 12.43
N LEU A 482 -26.42 1.41 13.36
CA LEU A 482 -27.79 1.25 13.86
C LEU A 482 -27.87 1.70 15.32
N THR A 483 -29.00 2.29 15.71
CA THR A 483 -29.32 2.46 17.12
C THR A 483 -29.50 1.10 17.80
N THR A 484 -29.35 1.03 19.12
CA THR A 484 -29.54 -0.22 19.90
C THR A 484 -30.91 -0.86 19.62
N HIS A 485 -31.96 -0.04 19.45
CA HIS A 485 -33.31 -0.53 19.16
C HIS A 485 -33.45 -1.10 17.74
N GLU A 486 -32.85 -0.45 16.74
CA GLU A 486 -32.84 -0.94 15.36
C GLU A 486 -32.01 -2.23 15.24
N ALA A 487 -30.87 -2.31 15.93
CA ALA A 487 -30.07 -3.52 15.99
C ALA A 487 -30.83 -4.68 16.65
N GLU A 488 -31.53 -4.42 17.77
CA GLU A 488 -32.38 -5.44 18.42
C GLU A 488 -33.47 -5.96 17.47
N ALA A 489 -34.16 -5.05 16.76
CA ALA A 489 -35.18 -5.42 15.79
C ALA A 489 -34.61 -6.28 14.64
N LEU A 490 -33.47 -5.87 14.07
CA LEU A 490 -32.79 -6.59 12.99
C LEU A 490 -32.42 -8.02 13.42
N TRP A 491 -31.77 -8.18 14.58
CA TRP A 491 -31.33 -9.50 15.04
C TRP A 491 -32.50 -10.39 15.49
N ALA A 492 -33.61 -9.79 15.95
CA ALA A 492 -34.84 -10.54 16.22
C ALA A 492 -35.48 -11.05 14.93
N GLU A 493 -35.54 -10.23 13.88
CA GLU A 493 -36.06 -10.63 12.56
C GLU A 493 -35.17 -11.71 11.92
N GLU A 494 -33.84 -11.56 12.01
CA GLU A 494 -32.88 -12.56 11.52
C GLU A 494 -33.00 -13.90 12.27
N LEU A 495 -33.26 -13.87 13.57
CA LEU A 495 -33.52 -15.08 14.36
C LEU A 495 -34.79 -15.79 13.89
N GLU A 496 -35.87 -15.04 13.62
CA GLU A 496 -37.13 -15.61 13.11
C GLU A 496 -36.96 -16.21 11.70
N ARG A 497 -36.23 -15.53 10.82
CA ARG A 497 -35.86 -16.08 9.50
C ARG A 497 -35.06 -17.37 9.65
N ALA A 498 -34.00 -17.36 10.46
CA ALA A 498 -33.12 -18.50 10.64
C ALA A 498 -33.85 -19.70 11.25
N GLU A 499 -34.77 -19.49 12.20
CA GLU A 499 -35.65 -20.54 12.73
C GLU A 499 -36.58 -21.12 11.63
N ALA A 500 -37.13 -20.28 10.74
CA ALA A 500 -38.01 -20.73 9.66
C ALA A 500 -37.26 -21.55 8.60
N GLU A 501 -36.03 -21.15 8.30
CA GLU A 501 -35.16 -21.79 7.29
C GLU A 501 -34.32 -22.95 7.84
N HIS A 502 -34.39 -23.21 9.16
CA HIS A 502 -33.58 -24.22 9.85
C HIS A 502 -32.06 -23.98 9.68
N ASP A 503 -31.66 -22.72 9.70
CA ASP A 503 -30.27 -22.27 9.60
C ASP A 503 -29.64 -22.19 10.99
N ASP A 504 -29.15 -23.33 11.48
CA ASP A 504 -28.59 -23.46 12.83
C ASP A 504 -27.45 -22.47 13.12
N GLU A 505 -26.61 -22.16 12.11
CA GLU A 505 -25.48 -21.23 12.25
C GLU A 505 -26.00 -19.79 12.45
N ALA A 506 -26.98 -19.36 11.66
CA ALA A 506 -27.59 -18.05 11.81
C ALA A 506 -28.41 -17.92 13.10
N ILE A 507 -29.11 -18.98 13.54
CA ILE A 507 -29.81 -19.00 14.84
C ILE A 507 -28.82 -18.71 15.97
N VAL A 508 -27.72 -19.46 16.02
CA VAL A 508 -26.69 -19.29 17.05
C VAL A 508 -26.16 -17.87 17.00
N PHE A 509 -25.75 -17.40 15.82
CA PHE A 509 -25.19 -16.06 15.65
C PHE A 509 -26.16 -14.96 16.10
N ALA A 510 -27.44 -15.02 15.68
CA ALA A 510 -28.44 -14.02 16.07
C ALA A 510 -28.69 -14.01 17.58
N VAL A 511 -28.71 -15.19 18.24
CA VAL A 511 -28.82 -15.28 19.70
C VAL A 511 -27.62 -14.65 20.41
N TYR A 512 -26.40 -14.84 19.91
CA TYR A 512 -25.21 -14.16 20.43
C TYR A 512 -25.29 -12.64 20.27
N ARG A 513 -25.72 -12.15 19.09
CA ARG A 513 -25.85 -10.71 18.84
C ARG A 513 -26.91 -10.05 19.72
N LEU A 514 -28.05 -10.70 19.92
CA LEU A 514 -29.09 -10.25 20.86
C LEU A 514 -28.57 -10.24 22.31
N ALA A 515 -27.77 -11.24 22.70
CA ALA A 515 -27.16 -11.28 24.02
C ALA A 515 -26.20 -10.10 24.26
N VAL A 516 -25.41 -9.71 23.26
CA VAL A 516 -24.53 -8.52 23.32
C VAL A 516 -25.35 -7.22 23.45
N LEU A 517 -26.60 -7.20 22.99
CA LEU A 517 -27.53 -6.09 23.20
C LEU A 517 -28.27 -6.17 24.56
N GLY A 518 -27.95 -7.13 25.40
CA GLY A 518 -28.60 -7.34 26.71
C GLY A 518 -29.90 -8.14 26.65
N VAL A 519 -30.26 -8.73 25.51
CA VAL A 519 -31.49 -9.52 25.30
C VAL A 519 -31.18 -11.01 25.41
N ASP A 520 -31.77 -11.70 26.40
CA ASP A 520 -31.60 -13.15 26.57
C ASP A 520 -32.57 -13.92 25.67
N ARG A 521 -32.04 -14.62 24.67
CA ARG A 521 -32.76 -15.61 23.83
C ARG A 521 -32.09 -16.98 23.86
N SER A 522 -31.37 -17.29 24.94
CA SER A 522 -30.67 -18.58 25.12
C SER A 522 -31.60 -19.79 25.12
N ASP A 523 -32.91 -19.59 25.31
CA ASP A 523 -33.94 -20.63 25.18
C ASP A 523 -34.06 -21.19 23.76
N ARG A 524 -33.76 -20.38 22.73
CA ARG A 524 -33.93 -20.75 21.32
C ARG A 524 -32.91 -21.74 20.80
N ILE A 525 -31.73 -21.80 21.40
CA ILE A 525 -30.70 -22.79 21.06
C ILE A 525 -30.79 -24.08 21.89
N ARG A 526 -31.75 -24.20 22.83
CA ARG A 526 -31.89 -25.41 23.65
C ARG A 526 -32.33 -26.63 22.85
N SER A 527 -33.13 -26.45 21.80
CA SER A 527 -33.47 -27.51 20.85
C SER A 527 -32.19 -28.04 20.19
N LEU A 528 -31.34 -27.15 19.68
CA LEU A 528 -30.06 -27.51 19.05
C LEU A 528 -29.12 -28.26 20.00
N VAL A 529 -29.09 -27.90 21.29
CA VAL A 529 -28.34 -28.63 22.32
C VAL A 529 -28.95 -30.02 22.58
N ARG A 530 -30.28 -30.11 22.68
CA ARG A 530 -30.99 -31.38 22.91
C ARG A 530 -30.84 -32.34 21.73
N ASP A 531 -30.88 -31.79 20.52
CA ASP A 531 -30.84 -32.52 19.27
C ASP A 531 -29.37 -32.85 18.87
N GLY A 532 -28.40 -32.42 19.68
CA GLY A 532 -26.97 -32.78 19.57
C GLY A 532 -26.18 -31.96 18.55
N VAL A 533 -26.81 -30.92 17.96
CA VAL A 533 -26.16 -29.97 17.05
C VAL A 533 -25.13 -29.11 17.79
N LEU A 534 -25.47 -28.68 19.01
CA LEU A 534 -24.59 -27.91 19.88
C LEU A 534 -24.17 -28.71 21.12
N PRO A 535 -22.96 -28.47 21.66
CA PRO A 535 -22.51 -29.17 22.85
C PRO A 535 -23.37 -28.83 24.08
N PRO A 536 -23.48 -29.76 25.06
CA PRO A 536 -24.14 -29.49 26.33
C PRO A 536 -23.57 -28.25 27.02
N GLY A 537 -24.44 -27.30 27.37
CA GLY A 537 -24.05 -26.05 28.03
C GLY A 537 -23.80 -24.87 27.09
N ALA A 538 -23.99 -25.01 25.77
CA ALA A 538 -23.87 -23.90 24.81
C ALA A 538 -24.82 -22.72 25.10
N ASP A 539 -25.90 -22.93 25.88
CA ASP A 539 -26.83 -21.87 26.30
C ASP A 539 -26.28 -20.96 27.42
N ARG A 540 -25.17 -21.34 28.07
CA ARG A 540 -24.59 -20.60 29.21
C ARG A 540 -23.96 -19.28 28.78
N LEU A 541 -23.24 -19.25 27.65
CA LEU A 541 -22.51 -18.06 27.21
C LEU A 541 -23.43 -16.92 26.76
N PRO A 542 -24.44 -17.12 25.89
CA PRO A 542 -25.40 -16.06 25.56
C PRO A 542 -26.13 -15.52 26.80
N ARG A 543 -26.44 -16.37 27.78
CA ARG A 543 -27.04 -15.92 29.04
C ARG A 543 -26.08 -15.01 29.81
N ALA A 544 -24.82 -15.41 29.97
CA ALA A 544 -23.79 -14.62 30.66
C ALA A 544 -23.55 -13.26 29.98
N LEU A 545 -23.50 -13.22 28.65
CA LEU A 545 -23.38 -11.99 27.86
C LEU A 545 -24.58 -11.05 28.07
N SER A 546 -25.79 -11.58 27.98
CA SER A 546 -27.01 -10.78 28.23
C SER A 546 -27.06 -10.22 29.66
N THR A 547 -26.52 -10.96 30.65
CA THR A 547 -26.41 -10.49 32.02
C THR A 547 -25.34 -9.41 32.13
N TYR A 548 -24.17 -9.58 31.52
CA TYR A 548 -23.09 -8.59 31.53
C TYR A 548 -23.54 -7.24 30.94
N HIS A 549 -24.18 -7.25 29.77
CA HIS A 549 -24.64 -6.00 29.15
C HIS A 549 -25.80 -5.32 29.89
N ARG A 550 -26.56 -6.05 30.72
CA ARG A 550 -27.59 -5.47 31.60
C ARG A 550 -27.03 -5.03 32.96
N ARG A 551 -26.10 -5.79 33.51
CA ARG A 551 -25.51 -5.70 34.86
C ARG A 551 -24.07 -6.23 34.84
N PRO A 552 -23.08 -5.39 34.50
CA PRO A 552 -21.68 -5.81 34.36
C PRO A 552 -21.12 -6.51 35.60
N GLU A 553 -21.50 -6.05 36.79
CA GLU A 553 -21.06 -6.59 38.08
C GLU A 553 -21.53 -8.03 38.35
N GLU A 554 -22.69 -8.42 37.82
CA GLU A 554 -23.22 -9.78 37.93
C GLU A 554 -22.74 -10.68 36.77
N GLY A 555 -22.56 -10.11 35.58
CA GLY A 555 -22.18 -10.85 34.38
C GLY A 555 -20.68 -11.16 34.26
N LEU A 556 -19.80 -10.24 34.70
CA LEU A 556 -18.35 -10.43 34.58
C LEU A 556 -17.84 -11.68 35.32
N PRO A 557 -18.31 -12.03 36.54
CA PRO A 557 -17.96 -13.30 37.18
C PRO A 557 -18.45 -14.54 36.40
N LEU A 558 -19.61 -14.46 35.74
CA LEU A 558 -20.13 -15.55 34.91
C LEU A 558 -19.26 -15.77 33.67
N LEU A 559 -18.86 -14.68 33.01
CA LEU A 559 -17.92 -14.73 31.88
C LEU A 559 -16.56 -15.28 32.30
N ARG A 560 -16.03 -14.89 33.48
CA ARG A 560 -14.77 -15.42 34.01
C ARG A 560 -14.79 -16.93 34.19
N VAL A 561 -15.90 -17.50 34.68
CA VAL A 561 -16.06 -18.95 34.83
C VAL A 561 -16.10 -19.64 33.47
N LEU A 562 -16.85 -19.09 32.51
CA LEU A 562 -16.97 -19.68 31.18
C LEU A 562 -15.69 -19.56 30.35
N ALA A 563 -14.94 -18.47 30.50
CA ALA A 563 -13.64 -18.26 29.87
C ALA A 563 -12.62 -19.35 30.22
N ALA A 564 -12.84 -20.09 31.30
CA ALA A 564 -12.00 -21.21 31.66
C ALA A 564 -12.27 -22.48 30.83
N GLU A 565 -13.48 -22.61 30.28
CA GLU A 565 -14.00 -23.80 29.59
C GLU A 565 -14.14 -23.59 28.08
N ASP A 566 -14.33 -22.35 27.64
CA ASP A 566 -14.71 -21.99 26.27
C ASP A 566 -13.87 -20.81 25.74
N VAL A 567 -13.33 -20.96 24.53
CA VAL A 567 -12.43 -19.98 23.91
C VAL A 567 -13.16 -18.68 23.52
N VAL A 568 -14.40 -18.77 23.04
CA VAL A 568 -15.22 -17.62 22.66
C VAL A 568 -15.64 -16.84 23.91
N ALA A 569 -15.96 -17.56 25.00
CA ALA A 569 -16.18 -16.94 26.30
C ALA A 569 -14.94 -16.20 26.81
N ALA A 570 -13.73 -16.72 26.55
CA ALA A 570 -12.49 -16.06 26.90
C ALA A 570 -12.25 -14.78 26.10
N GLU A 571 -12.60 -14.75 24.81
CA GLU A 571 -12.57 -13.53 23.98
C GLU A 571 -13.50 -12.47 24.55
N PHE A 572 -14.78 -12.79 24.78
CA PHE A 572 -15.73 -11.84 25.38
C PHE A 572 -15.34 -11.40 26.80
N PHE A 573 -14.74 -12.29 27.59
CA PHE A 573 -14.25 -11.93 28.92
C PHE A 573 -13.09 -10.93 28.85
N VAL A 574 -12.16 -11.11 27.91
CA VAL A 574 -11.08 -10.17 27.63
C VAL A 574 -11.63 -8.81 27.17
N GLU A 575 -12.58 -8.79 26.24
CA GLU A 575 -13.25 -7.56 25.79
C GLU A 575 -13.96 -6.83 26.93
N ALA A 576 -14.65 -7.58 27.79
CA ALA A 576 -15.36 -7.05 28.93
C ALA A 576 -14.41 -6.41 29.95
N LEU A 577 -13.23 -7.02 30.19
CA LEU A 577 -12.19 -6.46 31.05
C LEU A 577 -11.53 -5.23 30.44
N GLU A 578 -11.25 -5.23 29.14
CA GLU A 578 -10.67 -4.08 28.43
C GLU A 578 -11.63 -2.89 28.45
N SER A 579 -12.92 -3.13 28.17
CA SER A 579 -13.98 -2.11 28.24
C SER A 579 -14.18 -1.54 29.65
N ALA A 580 -13.92 -2.34 30.69
CA ALA A 580 -13.94 -1.92 32.08
C ALA A 580 -12.63 -1.23 32.53
N GLY A 581 -11.59 -1.19 31.68
CA GLY A 581 -10.30 -0.58 31.98
C GLY A 581 -9.40 -1.42 32.91
N HIS A 582 -9.68 -2.71 33.10
CA HIS A 582 -8.91 -3.61 33.97
C HIS A 582 -7.69 -4.21 33.25
N VAL A 583 -6.75 -3.36 32.84
CA VAL A 583 -5.72 -3.76 31.86
C VAL A 583 -4.79 -4.89 32.35
N ASP A 584 -4.43 -4.91 33.64
CA ASP A 584 -3.60 -5.99 34.20
C ASP A 584 -4.32 -7.35 34.18
N GLU A 585 -5.63 -7.37 34.47
CA GLU A 585 -6.45 -8.58 34.38
C GLU A 585 -6.61 -9.05 32.94
N VAL A 586 -6.67 -8.13 31.96
CA VAL A 586 -6.68 -8.48 30.53
C VAL A 586 -5.40 -9.23 30.16
N ILE A 587 -4.24 -8.70 30.55
CA ILE A 587 -2.94 -9.31 30.23
C ILE A 587 -2.83 -10.72 30.82
N GLU A 588 -3.29 -10.91 32.06
CA GLU A 588 -3.33 -12.22 32.71
C GLU A 588 -4.32 -13.17 32.00
N ALA A 589 -5.53 -12.71 31.73
CA ALA A 589 -6.56 -13.49 31.05
C ALA A 589 -6.11 -13.95 29.65
N CYS A 590 -5.51 -13.06 28.86
CA CYS A 590 -4.93 -13.40 27.56
C CYS A 590 -3.82 -14.45 27.68
N THR A 591 -2.96 -14.35 28.70
CA THR A 591 -1.86 -15.31 28.91
C THR A 591 -2.42 -16.69 29.26
N LEU A 592 -3.38 -16.76 30.19
CA LEU A 592 -4.02 -18.01 30.59
C LEU A 592 -4.81 -18.65 29.44
N ALA A 593 -5.51 -17.84 28.64
CA ALA A 593 -6.27 -18.30 27.49
C ALA A 593 -5.34 -18.83 26.38
N ALA A 594 -4.24 -18.14 26.09
CA ALA A 594 -3.23 -18.59 25.13
C ALA A 594 -2.63 -19.95 25.52
N ASP A 595 -2.26 -20.12 26.79
CA ASP A 595 -1.67 -21.35 27.30
C ASP A 595 -2.66 -22.52 27.28
N ARG A 596 -3.93 -22.26 27.64
CA ARG A 596 -4.97 -23.28 27.75
C ARG A 596 -5.51 -23.75 26.41
N PHE A 597 -5.84 -22.81 25.54
CA PHE A 597 -6.52 -23.09 24.27
C PHE A 597 -5.54 -23.19 23.10
N HIS A 598 -4.24 -22.95 23.33
CA HIS A 598 -3.21 -22.88 22.28
C HIS A 598 -3.58 -21.90 21.17
N ALA A 599 -4.22 -20.81 21.55
CA ALA A 599 -4.87 -19.85 20.69
C ALA A 599 -3.99 -18.58 20.57
N PRO A 600 -3.23 -18.40 19.47
CA PRO A 600 -2.24 -17.33 19.34
C PRO A 600 -2.86 -15.92 19.32
N GLN A 601 -4.16 -15.78 19.02
CA GLN A 601 -4.83 -14.48 19.01
C GLN A 601 -4.77 -13.78 20.36
N PHE A 602 -4.78 -14.51 21.48
CA PHE A 602 -4.66 -13.90 22.80
C PHE A 602 -3.25 -13.37 23.07
N LEU A 603 -2.20 -14.01 22.52
CA LEU A 603 -0.84 -13.48 22.58
C LEU A 603 -0.73 -12.19 21.77
N THR A 604 -1.34 -12.16 20.59
CA THR A 604 -1.41 -10.97 19.73
C THR A 604 -2.16 -9.85 20.46
N TRP A 605 -3.32 -10.12 21.05
CA TRP A 605 -4.09 -9.14 21.84
C TRP A 605 -3.27 -8.56 22.98
N ARG A 606 -2.64 -9.44 23.79
CA ARG A 606 -1.75 -9.05 24.89
C ARG A 606 -0.60 -8.17 24.41
N ALA A 607 0.04 -8.53 23.31
CA ALA A 607 1.17 -7.79 22.76
C ALA A 607 0.77 -6.41 22.23
N VAL A 608 -0.36 -6.32 21.53
CA VAL A 608 -0.93 -5.06 21.03
C VAL A 608 -1.37 -4.16 22.19
N LEU A 609 -1.95 -4.72 23.25
CA LEU A 609 -2.35 -3.97 24.45
C LEU A 609 -1.14 -3.41 25.19
N LEU A 610 -0.09 -4.22 25.39
CA LEU A 610 1.16 -3.76 25.99
C LEU A 610 1.81 -2.64 25.16
N PHE A 611 1.83 -2.79 23.83
CA PHE A 611 2.33 -1.75 22.93
C PHE A 611 1.54 -0.44 23.03
N ARG A 612 0.20 -0.52 23.12
CA ARG A 612 -0.68 0.65 23.29
C ARG A 612 -0.44 1.36 24.63
N GLN A 613 -0.14 0.62 25.69
CA GLN A 613 0.24 1.23 26.98
C GLN A 613 1.60 1.93 26.90
N ALA A 614 2.62 1.21 26.45
CA ALA A 614 3.97 1.75 26.28
C ALA A 614 4.75 0.90 25.25
N PRO A 615 5.36 1.52 24.21
CA PRO A 615 6.21 0.83 23.25
C PRO A 615 7.61 0.56 23.83
N ASP A 616 7.67 -0.20 24.93
CA ASP A 616 8.87 -0.46 25.72
C ASP A 616 9.47 -1.87 25.49
N ALA A 617 10.42 -2.28 26.34
CA ALA A 617 11.05 -3.59 26.26
C ALA A 617 10.06 -4.76 26.48
N ARG A 618 9.06 -4.57 27.35
CA ARG A 618 8.04 -5.59 27.67
C ARG A 618 7.09 -5.78 26.49
N ALA A 619 6.64 -4.70 25.86
CA ALA A 619 5.85 -4.75 24.62
C ALA A 619 6.65 -5.42 23.48
N ASN A 620 7.93 -5.05 23.33
CA ASN A 620 8.82 -5.63 22.33
C ASN A 620 9.04 -7.15 22.51
N GLU A 621 9.12 -7.65 23.74
CA GLU A 621 9.21 -9.09 24.02
C GLU A 621 7.89 -9.80 23.68
N ALA A 622 6.76 -9.26 24.16
CA ALA A 622 5.44 -9.82 23.89
C ALA A 622 5.10 -9.86 22.38
N LEU A 623 5.45 -8.81 21.63
CA LEU A 623 5.27 -8.75 20.17
C LEU A 623 6.11 -9.80 19.45
N ARG A 624 7.35 -10.06 19.88
CA ARG A 624 8.18 -11.14 19.30
C ARG A 624 7.62 -12.52 19.59
N GLU A 625 7.16 -12.75 20.83
CA GLU A 625 6.53 -14.01 21.20
C GLU A 625 5.28 -14.26 20.38
N ALA A 626 4.39 -13.26 20.27
CA ALA A 626 3.19 -13.34 19.44
C ALA A 626 3.56 -13.57 17.96
N LEU A 627 4.55 -12.84 17.42
CA LEU A 627 4.98 -13.01 16.03
C LEU A 627 5.56 -14.40 15.77
N HIS A 628 6.17 -15.05 16.76
CA HIS A 628 6.67 -16.41 16.62
C HIS A 628 5.57 -17.48 16.67
N ARG A 629 4.48 -17.21 17.39
CA ARG A 629 3.38 -18.17 17.62
C ARG A 629 2.20 -18.00 16.66
N ASP A 630 1.99 -16.79 16.16
CA ASP A 630 0.89 -16.47 15.25
C ASP A 630 1.33 -16.67 13.80
N GLU A 631 0.71 -17.61 13.11
CA GLU A 631 0.99 -17.92 11.71
C GLU A 631 0.11 -17.11 10.74
N ARG A 632 -0.91 -16.40 11.23
CA ARG A 632 -1.84 -15.66 10.37
C ARG A 632 -1.14 -14.44 9.75
N PRO A 633 -1.05 -14.35 8.41
CA PRO A 633 -0.38 -13.24 7.72
C PRO A 633 -0.79 -11.84 8.20
N SER A 634 -2.09 -11.58 8.37
CA SER A 634 -2.59 -10.27 8.82
C SER A 634 -2.09 -9.89 10.22
N ALA A 635 -2.14 -10.83 11.17
CA ALA A 635 -1.65 -10.62 12.53
C ALA A 635 -0.12 -10.43 12.52
N ARG A 636 0.62 -11.26 11.76
CA ARG A 636 2.07 -11.14 11.63
C ARG A 636 2.50 -9.79 11.05
N LEU A 637 1.74 -9.26 10.09
CA LEU A 637 1.97 -7.94 9.51
C LEU A 637 1.74 -6.82 10.56
N ASP A 638 0.63 -6.85 11.32
CA ASP A 638 0.40 -5.87 12.40
C ASP A 638 1.48 -5.92 13.49
N LEU A 639 1.86 -7.13 13.90
CA LEU A 639 2.94 -7.35 14.87
C LEU A 639 4.29 -6.84 14.35
N ALA A 640 4.61 -7.09 13.08
CA ALA A 640 5.83 -6.59 12.44
C ALA A 640 5.84 -5.06 12.33
N ARG A 641 4.72 -4.42 11.97
CA ARG A 641 4.57 -2.96 11.94
C ARG A 641 4.87 -2.35 13.31
N ARG A 642 4.30 -2.92 14.38
CA ARG A 642 4.53 -2.44 15.76
C ARG A 642 5.97 -2.67 16.22
N LEU A 643 6.57 -3.82 15.90
CA LEU A 643 7.99 -4.07 16.19
C LEU A 643 8.91 -3.10 15.45
N ALA A 644 8.59 -2.80 14.20
CA ALA A 644 9.30 -1.82 13.39
C ALA A 644 9.14 -0.41 13.97
N ASP A 645 7.96 -0.04 14.49
CA ASP A 645 7.74 1.25 15.18
C ASP A 645 8.62 1.37 16.43
N ILE A 646 8.67 0.34 17.30
CA ILE A 646 9.59 0.33 18.45
C ILE A 646 11.04 0.51 18.00
N ALA A 647 11.47 -0.23 16.97
CA ALA A 647 12.84 -0.15 16.45
C ALA A 647 13.14 1.23 15.81
N SER A 648 12.17 1.82 15.11
CA SER A 648 12.26 3.15 14.48
C SER A 648 12.41 4.25 15.54
N ARG A 649 11.60 4.22 16.61
CA ARG A 649 11.72 5.13 17.76
C ARG A 649 13.08 5.03 18.45
N ALA A 650 13.64 3.82 18.50
CA ALA A 650 15.00 3.57 19.00
C ALA A 650 16.10 3.90 17.98
N LYS A 651 15.76 4.41 16.78
CA LYS A 651 16.66 4.71 15.65
C LYS A 651 17.48 3.52 15.18
N GLN A 652 16.98 2.30 15.37
CA GLN A 652 17.62 1.05 14.96
C GLN A 652 17.20 0.69 13.52
N TRP A 653 17.50 1.55 12.54
CA TRP A 653 17.04 1.42 11.15
C TRP A 653 17.45 0.11 10.47
N ALA A 654 18.62 -0.45 10.77
CA ALA A 654 19.02 -1.78 10.29
C ALA A 654 18.07 -2.90 10.77
N LYS A 655 17.53 -2.76 11.98
CA LYS A 655 16.56 -3.70 12.53
C LYS A 655 15.17 -3.50 11.93
N VAL A 656 14.77 -2.25 11.68
CA VAL A 656 13.53 -1.92 10.94
C VAL A 656 13.58 -2.54 9.54
N GLU A 657 14.70 -2.38 8.82
CA GLU A 657 14.90 -2.98 7.49
C GLU A 657 14.77 -4.51 7.54
N SER A 658 15.39 -5.18 8.54
CA SER A 658 15.26 -6.63 8.71
C SER A 658 13.82 -7.08 8.99
N ILE A 659 13.09 -6.38 9.86
CA ILE A 659 11.71 -6.72 10.22
C ILE A 659 10.80 -6.54 9.00
N MET A 660 10.92 -5.42 8.28
CA MET A 660 10.09 -5.16 7.11
C MET A 660 10.42 -6.07 5.93
N ALA A 661 11.70 -6.41 5.74
CA ALA A 661 12.11 -7.38 4.71
C ALA A 661 11.54 -8.78 4.96
N GLU A 662 11.47 -9.22 6.22
CA GLU A 662 10.78 -10.45 6.59
C GLU A 662 9.26 -10.32 6.37
N ALA A 663 8.68 -9.17 6.76
CA ALA A 663 7.23 -8.92 6.65
C ALA A 663 6.71 -8.97 5.20
N ILE A 664 7.52 -8.57 4.21
CA ILE A 664 7.19 -8.70 2.78
C ILE A 664 6.89 -10.16 2.40
N THR A 665 7.48 -11.14 3.10
CA THR A 665 7.28 -12.56 2.79
C THR A 665 6.00 -13.14 3.37
N TYR A 666 5.35 -12.46 4.32
CA TYR A 666 4.16 -12.98 5.00
C TYR A 666 2.93 -13.03 4.09
N ARG A 667 2.89 -12.22 3.02
CA ARG A 667 1.77 -12.12 2.08
C ARG A 667 2.26 -11.91 0.66
N THR A 668 1.55 -12.44 -0.33
CA THR A 668 1.85 -12.20 -1.75
C THR A 668 0.57 -11.80 -2.53
N PRO A 669 0.54 -10.61 -3.16
CA PRO A 669 1.56 -9.54 -3.09
C PRO A 669 1.66 -8.93 -1.67
N PRO A 670 2.82 -8.38 -1.28
CA PRO A 670 2.96 -7.66 -0.01
C PRO A 670 2.08 -6.40 -0.03
N PRO A 671 1.52 -5.97 1.13
CA PRO A 671 0.83 -4.70 1.22
C PRO A 671 1.77 -3.53 0.93
N ASP A 672 1.27 -2.52 0.24
CA ASP A 672 2.09 -1.36 -0.18
C ASP A 672 2.68 -0.60 1.01
N ASP A 673 1.96 -0.51 2.14
CA ASP A 673 2.46 0.16 3.34
C ASP A 673 3.68 -0.56 3.95
N ILE A 674 3.77 -1.89 3.79
CA ILE A 674 4.92 -2.70 4.21
C ILE A 674 6.09 -2.48 3.26
N VAL A 675 5.81 -2.38 1.95
CA VAL A 675 6.82 -2.06 0.94
C VAL A 675 7.38 -0.65 1.17
N TRP A 676 6.52 0.34 1.41
CA TRP A 676 6.94 1.71 1.75
C TRP A 676 7.68 1.78 3.08
N GLY A 677 7.27 1.01 4.09
CA GLY A 677 8.00 0.87 5.35
C GLY A 677 9.42 0.30 5.17
N LEU A 678 9.60 -0.66 4.26
CA LEU A 678 10.92 -1.16 3.89
C LEU A 678 11.75 -0.10 3.14
N VAL A 679 11.15 0.60 2.17
CA VAL A 679 11.79 1.69 1.42
C VAL A 679 12.28 2.78 2.38
N GLN A 680 11.42 3.21 3.31
CA GLN A 680 11.78 4.19 4.34
C GLN A 680 12.97 3.72 5.19
N ALA A 681 12.98 2.46 5.63
CA ALA A 681 14.09 1.89 6.39
C ALA A 681 15.39 1.83 5.59
N GLN A 682 15.31 1.50 4.30
CA GLN A 682 16.45 1.48 3.37
C GLN A 682 17.03 2.88 3.14
N LEU A 683 16.18 3.90 2.93
CA LEU A 683 16.60 5.29 2.79
C LEU A 683 17.25 5.81 4.08
N ALA A 684 16.70 5.49 5.25
CA ALA A 684 17.29 5.86 6.54
C ALA A 684 18.66 5.20 6.80
N ASN A 685 18.96 4.08 6.12
CA ASN A 685 20.26 3.40 6.12
C ASN A 685 21.18 3.84 4.97
N ALA A 686 20.90 4.93 4.25
CA ALA A 686 21.63 5.39 3.07
C ALA A 686 21.73 4.29 1.97
N GLY A 687 20.60 3.62 1.71
CA GLY A 687 20.46 2.50 0.78
C GLY A 687 19.57 2.84 -0.41
N GLU A 688 19.77 3.98 -1.06
CA GLU A 688 18.92 4.52 -2.14
C GLU A 688 18.79 3.54 -3.31
N VAL A 689 19.88 2.88 -3.70
CA VAL A 689 19.86 1.87 -4.78
C VAL A 689 19.02 0.64 -4.38
N ARG A 690 19.07 0.21 -3.10
CA ARG A 690 18.24 -0.91 -2.62
C ARG A 690 16.77 -0.52 -2.58
N ALA A 691 16.46 0.69 -2.12
CA ALA A 691 15.11 1.25 -2.13
C ALA A 691 14.53 1.26 -3.56
N ALA A 692 15.31 1.65 -4.55
CA ALA A 692 14.88 1.64 -5.94
C ALA A 692 14.59 0.24 -6.47
N VAL A 693 15.43 -0.74 -6.13
CA VAL A 693 15.19 -2.17 -6.47
C VAL A 693 13.92 -2.70 -5.79
N THR A 694 13.66 -2.31 -4.53
CA THR A 694 12.44 -2.70 -3.81
C THR A 694 11.19 -2.16 -4.53
N ILE A 695 11.19 -0.87 -4.90
CA ILE A 695 10.08 -0.25 -5.64
C ILE A 695 9.92 -0.92 -7.01
N GLY A 696 11.00 -1.10 -7.77
CA GLY A 696 10.95 -1.72 -9.10
C GLY A 696 10.56 -3.20 -9.09
N ARG A 697 10.71 -3.91 -7.96
CA ARG A 697 10.29 -5.31 -7.83
C ARG A 697 8.81 -5.46 -7.46
N HIS A 698 8.32 -4.59 -6.58
CA HIS A 698 7.00 -4.74 -5.96
C HIS A 698 5.95 -3.79 -6.51
N HIS A 699 6.36 -2.72 -7.20
CA HIS A 699 5.49 -1.68 -7.79
C HIS A 699 4.40 -1.18 -6.83
N PRO A 700 4.77 -0.70 -5.62
CA PRO A 700 3.77 -0.23 -4.64
C PRO A 700 3.04 1.01 -5.16
N GLN A 701 1.74 1.13 -4.88
CA GLN A 701 1.00 2.35 -5.25
C GLN A 701 1.45 3.54 -4.38
N ILE A 702 1.59 4.70 -5.01
CA ILE A 702 1.84 5.98 -4.36
C ILE A 702 0.49 6.61 -4.04
N ARG A 703 0.13 6.65 -2.75
CA ARG A 703 -1.17 7.15 -2.25
C ARG A 703 -1.07 8.47 -1.51
N SER A 704 0.12 8.80 -1.00
CA SER A 704 0.34 10.03 -0.23
C SER A 704 1.46 10.88 -0.82
N GLU A 705 1.43 12.17 -0.48
CA GLU A 705 2.51 13.10 -0.79
C GLU A 705 3.86 12.61 -0.24
N HIS A 706 3.88 12.01 0.96
CA HIS A 706 5.09 11.46 1.58
C HIS A 706 5.68 10.32 0.75
N GLU A 707 4.85 9.38 0.29
CA GLU A 707 5.27 8.29 -0.61
C GLU A 707 5.74 8.82 -1.96
N GLY A 708 5.09 9.86 -2.51
CA GLY A 708 5.50 10.52 -3.74
C GLY A 708 6.88 11.18 -3.63
N ARG A 709 7.15 11.87 -2.51
CA ARG A 709 8.47 12.43 -2.19
C ARG A 709 9.52 11.34 -1.99
N MET A 710 9.19 10.23 -1.31
CA MET A 710 10.11 9.09 -1.15
C MET A 710 10.43 8.42 -2.49
N TRP A 711 9.43 8.24 -3.36
CA TRP A 711 9.62 7.72 -4.71
C TRP A 711 10.54 8.63 -5.51
N ALA A 712 10.26 9.95 -5.55
CA ALA A 712 11.06 10.93 -6.27
C ALA A 712 12.53 10.94 -5.79
N HIS A 713 12.75 10.95 -4.48
CA HIS A 713 14.07 10.90 -3.88
C HIS A 713 14.81 9.61 -4.28
N THR A 714 14.15 8.46 -4.15
CA THR A 714 14.73 7.16 -4.49
C THR A 714 15.10 7.05 -5.96
N MET A 715 14.19 7.47 -6.85
CA MET A 715 14.38 7.39 -8.30
C MET A 715 15.40 8.39 -8.84
N SER A 716 15.76 9.43 -8.08
CA SER A 716 16.83 10.35 -8.45
C SER A 716 18.23 9.72 -8.46
N HIS A 717 18.38 8.55 -7.84
CA HIS A 717 19.61 7.77 -7.78
C HIS A 717 19.63 6.58 -8.77
N THR A 718 18.64 6.50 -9.67
CA THR A 718 18.56 5.49 -10.72
C THR A 718 18.61 6.08 -12.13
N LEU A 719 19.04 5.28 -13.11
CA LEU A 719 18.95 5.65 -14.52
C LEU A 719 17.51 5.46 -14.99
N TRP A 720 16.90 6.50 -15.55
CA TRP A 720 15.51 6.48 -16.00
C TRP A 720 15.40 5.88 -17.40
N ASP A 721 14.36 5.06 -17.60
CA ASP A 721 13.92 4.56 -18.90
C ASP A 721 12.51 5.10 -19.23
N ASP A 722 11.97 4.70 -20.39
CA ASP A 722 10.63 5.13 -20.82
C ASP A 722 9.54 4.77 -19.79
N GLN A 723 9.68 3.65 -19.07
CA GLN A 723 8.68 3.19 -18.10
C GLN A 723 8.68 4.07 -16.84
N ILE A 724 9.86 4.34 -16.26
CA ILE A 724 10.00 5.22 -15.09
C ILE A 724 9.52 6.64 -15.43
N ALA A 725 9.80 7.09 -16.66
CA ALA A 725 9.33 8.38 -17.17
C ALA A 725 7.80 8.45 -17.29
N GLU A 726 7.14 7.41 -17.78
CA GLU A 726 5.67 7.32 -17.81
C GLU A 726 5.07 7.28 -16.39
N GLU A 727 5.66 6.50 -15.48
CA GLU A 727 5.24 6.45 -14.08
C GLU A 727 5.37 7.82 -13.40
N ALA A 728 6.47 8.55 -13.63
CA ALA A 728 6.68 9.91 -13.11
C ALA A 728 5.61 10.89 -13.59
N LEU A 729 5.23 10.81 -14.87
CA LEU A 729 4.16 11.63 -15.47
C LEU A 729 2.80 11.32 -14.84
N ASP A 730 2.46 10.05 -14.66
CA ASP A 730 1.20 9.62 -14.06
C ASP A 730 1.11 10.00 -12.57
N VAL A 731 2.24 9.96 -11.85
CA VAL A 731 2.33 10.47 -10.47
C VAL A 731 2.16 11.98 -10.44
N ALA A 732 2.90 12.72 -11.28
CA ALA A 732 2.78 14.19 -11.35
C ALA A 732 1.36 14.65 -11.71
N ALA A 733 0.68 13.94 -12.60
CA ALA A 733 -0.72 14.22 -12.95
C ALA A 733 -1.70 13.97 -11.80
N ARG A 734 -1.49 12.92 -10.99
CA ARG A 734 -2.33 12.61 -9.82
C ARG A 734 -2.14 13.60 -8.67
N PHE A 735 -0.94 14.15 -8.53
CA PHE A 735 -0.60 15.16 -7.52
C PHE A 735 -0.58 16.58 -8.09
N SER A 736 -1.38 16.86 -9.12
CA SER A 736 -1.48 18.19 -9.72
C SER A 736 -1.82 19.29 -8.71
N ASP A 737 -2.65 18.96 -7.72
CA ASP A 737 -3.07 19.87 -6.65
C ASP A 737 -1.93 20.25 -5.67
N VAL A 738 -0.80 19.55 -5.73
CA VAL A 738 0.43 19.82 -4.95
C VAL A 738 1.56 20.15 -5.93
N PRO A 739 1.61 21.39 -6.47
CA PRO A 739 2.46 21.74 -7.60
C PRO A 739 3.96 21.50 -7.34
N GLU A 740 4.42 21.60 -6.10
CA GLU A 740 5.83 21.31 -5.73
C GLU A 740 6.27 19.88 -6.08
N VAL A 741 5.43 18.88 -5.76
CA VAL A 741 5.76 17.46 -6.00
C VAL A 741 5.65 17.14 -7.48
N ALA A 742 4.58 17.61 -8.14
CA ALA A 742 4.37 17.41 -9.56
C ALA A 742 5.50 18.04 -10.38
N ILE A 743 5.85 19.31 -10.12
CA ILE A 743 6.91 20.01 -10.85
C ILE A 743 8.29 19.47 -10.52
N GLY A 744 8.54 19.07 -9.27
CA GLY A 744 9.79 18.42 -8.90
C GLY A 744 10.03 17.14 -9.70
N LEU A 745 9.00 16.30 -9.85
CA LEU A 745 9.05 15.07 -10.66
C LEU A 745 9.26 15.36 -12.15
N LEU A 746 8.49 16.29 -12.72
CA LEU A 746 8.57 16.65 -14.14
C LEU A 746 9.91 17.33 -14.49
N THR A 747 10.41 18.19 -13.60
CA THR A 747 11.72 18.83 -13.75
C THR A 747 12.83 17.80 -13.67
N HIS A 748 12.73 16.84 -12.74
CA HIS A 748 13.73 15.78 -12.63
C HIS A 748 13.75 14.90 -13.87
N LEU A 749 12.60 14.53 -14.45
CA LEU A 749 12.52 13.86 -15.75
C LEU A 749 13.29 14.62 -16.83
N ILE A 750 13.07 15.93 -16.97
CA ILE A 750 13.69 16.78 -17.99
C ILE A 750 15.20 16.92 -17.78
N VAL A 751 15.65 17.06 -16.52
CA VAL A 751 17.06 17.27 -16.19
C VAL A 751 17.85 15.96 -16.25
N ALA A 752 17.28 14.87 -15.74
CA ALA A 752 17.95 13.57 -15.60
C ALA A 752 18.00 12.77 -16.91
N THR A 753 17.17 13.08 -17.91
CA THR A 753 17.10 12.34 -19.18
C THR A 753 17.25 13.24 -20.40
N ARG A 754 17.51 12.65 -21.57
CA ARG A 754 17.49 13.33 -22.87
C ARG A 754 16.42 12.71 -23.78
N GLY A 755 15.67 13.56 -24.48
CA GLY A 755 14.69 13.11 -25.47
C GLY A 755 15.36 12.53 -26.71
N SER A 756 14.79 11.46 -27.26
CA SER A 756 15.17 10.95 -28.58
C SER A 756 14.85 12.01 -29.66
N ALA A 757 15.81 12.24 -30.55
CA ALA A 757 15.62 13.16 -31.67
C ALA A 757 14.44 12.69 -32.56
N PRO A 758 13.61 13.60 -33.09
CA PRO A 758 12.63 13.23 -34.10
C PRO A 758 13.36 12.59 -35.29
N GLU A 759 12.87 11.44 -35.78
CA GLU A 759 13.33 10.88 -37.06
C GLU A 759 12.98 11.88 -38.17
N VAL A 760 13.92 12.77 -38.52
CA VAL A 760 13.80 13.61 -39.71
C VAL A 760 14.11 12.72 -40.91
N PRO A 761 13.18 12.56 -41.87
CA PRO A 761 13.50 11.92 -43.14
C PRO A 761 14.57 12.77 -43.84
N ALA A 762 15.68 12.14 -44.24
CA ALA A 762 16.76 12.83 -44.93
C ALA A 762 16.25 13.43 -46.26
N GLU A 763 16.02 14.74 -46.29
CA GLU A 763 15.99 15.50 -47.54
C GLU A 763 17.41 16.02 -47.84
N PRO A 764 17.94 15.76 -49.04
CA PRO A 764 19.21 16.35 -49.47
C PRO A 764 18.90 17.73 -50.05
N ASP A 765 19.45 18.79 -49.47
CA ASP A 765 19.64 20.02 -50.23
C ASP A 765 21.07 20.56 -50.03
N ASP A 766 21.75 20.56 -51.18
CA ASP A 766 22.94 21.34 -51.49
C ASP A 766 22.60 22.83 -51.34
N ASP A 767 23.39 23.58 -50.58
CA ASP A 767 24.04 24.82 -51.04
C ASP A 767 24.61 25.67 -49.86
N ALA A 768 25.94 25.75 -49.87
CA ALA A 768 26.79 26.93 -49.64
C ALA A 768 26.71 27.78 -48.34
N ASP A 769 27.85 27.72 -47.65
CA ASP A 769 28.66 28.83 -47.13
C ASP A 769 28.30 29.51 -45.81
N GLY A 770 29.11 29.22 -44.78
CA GLY A 770 29.56 30.23 -43.82
C GLY A 770 29.69 29.79 -42.36
N VAL A 771 30.93 29.52 -41.96
CA VAL A 771 31.52 29.86 -40.63
C VAL A 771 30.88 29.23 -39.38
N ASP A 772 31.44 28.11 -38.93
CA ASP A 772 32.21 27.96 -37.67
C ASP A 772 32.27 26.47 -37.34
N ASP A 773 33.47 25.98 -37.01
CA ASP A 773 33.66 24.62 -36.48
C ASP A 773 32.76 24.45 -35.25
N PRO A 774 31.85 23.44 -35.21
CA PRO A 774 31.14 23.12 -34.00
C PRO A 774 32.17 22.63 -32.98
N ILE A 775 32.20 23.28 -31.83
CA ILE A 775 32.82 22.75 -30.62
C ILE A 775 32.34 21.30 -30.49
N PRO A 776 33.22 20.29 -30.37
CA PRO A 776 32.77 18.91 -30.22
C PRO A 776 31.95 18.82 -28.93
N ASP A 777 30.67 18.50 -29.07
CA ASP A 777 29.77 18.24 -27.95
C ASP A 777 30.45 17.24 -27.02
N LEU A 778 30.61 17.65 -25.76
CA LEU A 778 30.91 16.70 -24.69
C LEU A 778 29.83 15.61 -24.74
N PRO A 779 30.19 14.32 -24.63
CA PRO A 779 29.20 13.25 -24.65
C PRO A 779 28.20 13.47 -23.51
N ASP A 780 26.96 13.81 -23.85
CA ASP A 780 25.85 13.85 -22.91
C ASP A 780 25.49 12.40 -22.51
N GLU A 781 26.01 11.97 -21.37
CA GLU A 781 25.87 10.61 -20.83
C GLU A 781 24.48 10.34 -20.22
N ARG A 782 23.53 11.28 -20.29
CA ARG A 782 22.18 11.10 -19.74
C ARG A 782 21.38 10.00 -20.49
N PRO A 783 20.55 9.21 -19.77
CA PRO A 783 19.65 8.22 -20.34
C PRO A 783 18.72 8.79 -21.42
N VAL A 784 18.47 8.03 -22.49
CA VAL A 784 17.57 8.42 -23.58
C VAL A 784 16.16 7.93 -23.28
N VAL A 785 15.17 8.83 -23.34
CA VAL A 785 13.74 8.52 -23.28
C VAL A 785 13.02 8.99 -24.55
N ARG A 786 11.82 8.48 -24.84
CA ARG A 786 10.99 8.94 -25.96
C ARG A 786 10.77 10.44 -25.88
N GLY A 787 11.04 11.16 -26.96
CA GLY A 787 10.81 12.61 -27.05
C GLY A 787 9.35 13.02 -26.77
N GLU A 788 8.40 12.10 -26.97
CA GLU A 788 7.00 12.28 -26.60
C GLU A 788 6.78 12.48 -25.10
N LEU A 789 7.55 11.79 -24.25
CA LEU A 789 7.41 11.87 -22.79
C LEU A 789 7.91 13.22 -22.27
N HIS A 790 8.98 13.75 -22.87
CA HIS A 790 9.43 15.13 -22.62
C HIS A 790 8.35 16.14 -23.01
N ARG A 791 7.73 15.97 -24.19
CA ARG A 791 6.65 16.87 -24.64
C ARG A 791 5.48 16.87 -23.66
N ARG A 792 5.00 15.68 -23.28
CA ARG A 792 3.94 15.52 -22.27
C ARG A 792 4.32 16.15 -20.92
N ALA A 793 5.59 16.08 -20.52
CA ALA A 793 6.06 16.72 -19.30
C ALA A 793 5.99 18.25 -19.38
N PHE A 794 6.41 18.84 -20.49
CA PHE A 794 6.28 20.28 -20.73
C PHE A 794 4.82 20.73 -20.78
N GLU A 795 3.95 19.98 -21.47
CA GLU A 795 2.50 20.26 -21.52
C GLU A 795 1.87 20.19 -20.12
N LEU A 796 2.29 19.23 -19.28
CA LEU A 796 1.81 19.14 -17.90
C LEU A 796 2.30 20.32 -17.06
N ILE A 797 3.57 20.72 -17.18
CA ILE A 797 4.13 21.90 -16.49
C ILE A 797 3.35 23.17 -16.91
N GLU A 798 3.08 23.34 -18.19
CA GLU A 798 2.31 24.48 -18.72
C GLU A 798 0.87 24.47 -18.15
N SER A 799 0.21 23.32 -18.14
CA SER A 799 -1.12 23.19 -17.54
C SER A 799 -1.14 23.47 -16.03
N LEU A 800 -0.12 23.02 -15.29
CA LEU A 800 0.02 23.29 -13.85
C LEU A 800 0.28 24.77 -13.59
N GLN A 801 1.03 25.43 -14.47
CA GLN A 801 1.23 26.88 -14.42
C GLN A 801 -0.05 27.66 -14.70
N ASP A 802 -0.86 27.22 -15.67
CA ASP A 802 -2.16 27.84 -15.95
C ASP A 802 -3.14 27.68 -14.79
N ILE A 803 -3.12 26.55 -14.09
CA ILE A 803 -4.02 26.25 -12.96
C ILE A 803 -3.54 26.91 -11.65
N HIS A 804 -2.25 26.81 -11.31
CA HIS A 804 -1.71 27.19 -9.99
C HIS A 804 -0.86 28.47 -10.00
N GLY A 805 -0.58 29.05 -11.18
CA GLY A 805 0.10 30.33 -11.32
C GLY A 805 1.47 30.37 -10.62
N ALA A 806 1.69 31.38 -9.78
CA ALA A 806 2.97 31.60 -9.09
C ALA A 806 3.32 30.51 -8.06
N ALA A 807 2.36 29.68 -7.62
CA ALA A 807 2.60 28.58 -6.69
C ALA A 807 3.40 27.41 -7.32
N THR A 808 3.59 27.43 -8.64
CA THR A 808 4.41 26.45 -9.38
C THR A 808 5.90 26.70 -9.29
N GLY A 809 6.33 27.93 -8.98
CA GLY A 809 7.75 28.31 -9.01
C GLY A 809 8.38 28.36 -10.42
N VAL A 810 7.60 28.16 -11.49
CA VAL A 810 8.06 28.15 -12.90
C VAL A 810 7.48 29.37 -13.63
N GLN A 811 8.29 30.08 -14.43
CA GLN A 811 7.85 31.22 -15.25
C GLN A 811 8.15 30.95 -16.73
N ILE A 812 7.12 30.75 -17.57
CA ILE A 812 7.26 30.59 -19.03
C ILE A 812 7.51 31.96 -19.67
N LEU A 813 8.72 32.13 -20.23
CA LEU A 813 9.11 33.34 -20.97
C LEU A 813 8.63 33.23 -22.42
N GLN A 814 7.52 33.87 -22.77
CA GLN A 814 7.11 34.02 -24.17
C GLN A 814 7.86 35.20 -24.82
N GLY A 815 8.91 34.89 -25.57
CA GLY A 815 9.67 35.89 -26.32
C GLY A 815 9.04 36.17 -27.69
N THR A 816 8.58 37.41 -27.94
CA THR A 816 8.25 37.87 -29.30
C THR A 816 9.34 38.75 -29.94
N SER A 817 10.46 39.01 -29.26
CA SER A 817 11.62 39.67 -29.86
C SER A 817 12.85 39.61 -28.92
N PRO A 818 14.08 39.43 -29.45
CA PRO A 818 15.34 39.50 -28.68
C PRO A 818 15.55 40.81 -27.90
N GLU A 819 14.93 41.91 -28.35
CA GLU A 819 15.04 43.23 -27.72
C GLU A 819 14.03 43.41 -26.56
N ASP A 820 12.87 42.74 -26.61
CA ASP A 820 11.87 42.75 -25.53
C ASP A 820 12.28 41.84 -24.37
N SER A 821 12.96 40.72 -24.65
CA SER A 821 13.52 39.86 -23.60
C SER A 821 14.64 40.53 -22.81
N ALA A 822 15.44 41.40 -23.44
CA ALA A 822 16.47 42.18 -22.76
C ALA A 822 15.87 43.31 -21.90
N ALA A 823 14.76 43.92 -22.33
CA ALA A 823 14.04 44.93 -21.55
C ALA A 823 13.31 44.32 -20.35
N GLN A 824 12.63 43.18 -20.51
CA GLN A 824 11.99 42.45 -19.41
C GLN A 824 13.01 41.87 -18.42
N LEU A 825 14.16 41.39 -18.90
CA LEU A 825 15.26 40.96 -18.04
C LEU A 825 15.89 42.17 -17.30
N ALA A 826 16.01 43.33 -17.95
CA ALA A 826 16.53 44.54 -17.33
C ALA A 826 15.54 45.22 -16.36
N GLU A 827 14.24 44.97 -16.48
CA GLU A 827 13.20 45.42 -15.54
C GLU A 827 13.01 44.42 -14.39
N PHE A 828 13.15 43.10 -14.63
CA PHE A 828 13.24 42.06 -13.60
C PHE A 828 14.50 42.22 -12.72
N ILE A 829 15.65 42.54 -13.33
CA ILE A 829 16.91 42.82 -12.62
C ILE A 829 16.84 44.13 -11.80
N ARG A 830 15.98 45.09 -12.20
CA ARG A 830 15.85 46.39 -11.50
C ARG A 830 14.68 46.47 -10.53
N GLY A 831 13.71 45.55 -10.58
CA GLY A 831 12.49 45.57 -9.78
C GLY A 831 12.50 44.77 -8.47
N GLN A 832 13.51 43.94 -8.22
CA GLN A 832 13.69 43.20 -6.97
C GLN A 832 15.17 43.30 -6.57
N GLY A 833 15.58 44.48 -6.08
CA GLY A 833 16.91 44.68 -5.54
C GLY A 833 17.13 43.71 -4.37
N ARG A 834 18.07 42.76 -4.52
CA ARG A 834 18.64 42.05 -3.37
C ARG A 834 19.04 43.11 -2.34
N PRO A 835 18.61 43.00 -1.07
CA PRO A 835 19.06 43.91 -0.03
C PRO A 835 20.58 43.96 -0.01
N ASP A 836 21.15 45.16 0.12
CA ASP A 836 22.59 45.31 0.30
C ASP A 836 22.98 44.61 1.62
N LEU A 837 23.89 43.63 1.53
CA LEU A 837 24.41 42.89 2.68
C LEU A 837 24.99 43.83 3.74
N VAL A 838 25.59 44.96 3.32
CA VAL A 838 26.14 45.97 4.22
C VAL A 838 25.03 46.69 4.99
N ALA A 839 23.94 47.05 4.30
CA ALA A 839 22.78 47.68 4.93
C ALA A 839 22.08 46.74 5.93
N VAL A 840 21.90 45.45 5.57
CA VAL A 840 21.29 44.46 6.47
C VAL A 840 22.19 44.15 7.67
N ALA A 841 23.52 44.07 7.48
CA ALA A 841 24.44 43.91 8.60
C ALA A 841 24.40 45.13 9.55
N ASP A 842 24.25 46.35 9.03
CA ASP A 842 24.08 47.56 9.85
C ASP A 842 22.70 47.61 10.56
N ASP A 843 21.64 47.09 9.96
CA ASP A 843 20.34 46.93 10.62
C ASP A 843 20.38 45.90 11.76
N VAL A 844 21.10 44.79 11.57
CA VAL A 844 21.36 43.82 12.66
C VAL A 844 22.20 44.46 13.75
N ALA A 845 23.26 45.19 13.40
CA ALA A 845 24.05 45.93 14.35
C ALA A 845 23.19 46.93 15.14
N ARG A 846 22.22 47.60 14.52
CA ARG A 846 21.29 48.51 15.21
C ARG A 846 20.19 47.81 16.01
N GLY A 847 20.11 46.48 15.98
CA GLY A 847 19.04 45.73 16.64
C GLY A 847 17.67 45.94 15.98
N LEU A 848 17.66 46.23 14.68
CA LEU A 848 16.46 46.47 13.86
C LEU A 848 16.09 45.26 12.99
N ALA A 849 17.03 44.32 12.78
CA ALA A 849 16.81 43.09 12.03
C ALA A 849 17.42 41.88 12.76
N PRO A 850 16.82 40.66 12.65
CA PRO A 850 17.43 39.43 13.14
C PRO A 850 18.74 39.09 12.42
N ALA A 851 19.70 38.48 13.11
CA ALA A 851 20.94 37.98 12.54
C ALA A 851 20.69 36.98 11.39
N GLY A 852 19.58 36.23 11.46
CA GLY A 852 19.15 35.33 10.40
C GLY A 852 18.86 35.99 9.05
N MET A 853 18.58 37.30 9.02
CA MET A 853 18.39 38.03 7.76
C MET A 853 19.67 38.12 6.92
N VAL A 854 20.84 38.13 7.56
CA VAL A 854 22.13 38.07 6.85
C VAL A 854 22.26 36.74 6.09
N ALA A 855 21.79 35.64 6.68
CA ALA A 855 21.80 34.32 6.04
C ALA A 855 20.86 34.26 4.83
N VAL A 856 19.65 34.83 4.96
CA VAL A 856 18.65 34.92 3.87
C VAL A 856 19.21 35.71 2.69
N VAL A 857 19.78 36.89 2.94
CA VAL A 857 20.34 37.74 1.87
C VAL A 857 21.61 37.14 1.26
N ALA A 858 22.45 36.49 2.06
CA ALA A 858 23.66 35.83 1.59
C ALA A 858 23.41 34.45 0.92
N GLY A 859 22.19 33.90 1.02
CA GLY A 859 21.86 32.56 0.51
C GLY A 859 22.57 31.41 1.26
N ARG A 860 22.90 31.60 2.54
CA ARG A 860 23.62 30.63 3.38
C ARG A 860 22.72 30.08 4.49
N SER A 861 23.16 29.00 5.13
CA SER A 861 22.52 28.50 6.34
C SER A 861 22.63 29.53 7.49
N TYR A 862 21.62 29.60 8.36
CA TYR A 862 21.62 30.50 9.52
C TYR A 862 22.79 30.19 10.46
N THR A 863 23.04 28.89 10.68
CA THR A 863 24.20 28.37 11.41
C THR A 863 25.50 28.87 10.78
N SER A 864 25.66 28.80 9.44
CA SER A 864 26.87 29.30 8.77
C SER A 864 27.08 30.80 8.96
N ALA A 865 26.01 31.61 8.98
CA ALA A 865 26.12 33.05 9.21
C ALA A 865 26.55 33.35 10.65
N LEU A 866 26.00 32.61 11.62
CA LEU A 866 26.33 32.72 13.04
C LEU A 866 27.78 32.32 13.35
N VAL A 867 28.23 31.14 12.89
CA VAL A 867 29.61 30.66 13.19
C VAL A 867 30.68 31.50 12.51
N GLN A 868 30.39 32.10 11.35
CA GLN A 868 31.31 32.99 10.63
C GLN A 868 31.28 34.44 11.13
N ARG A 869 30.41 34.74 12.12
CA ARG A 869 30.17 36.11 12.60
C ARG A 869 29.82 37.06 11.44
N ALA A 870 28.94 36.64 10.53
CA ALA A 870 28.65 37.37 9.30
C ALA A 870 28.03 38.77 9.53
N ALA A 871 27.30 38.95 10.64
CA ALA A 871 26.77 40.24 11.06
C ALA A 871 27.77 41.09 11.87
N GLY A 872 28.96 40.56 12.18
CA GLY A 872 29.99 41.20 12.99
C GLY A 872 29.73 41.18 14.52
N MET A 873 28.48 41.03 14.95
CA MET A 873 28.09 40.98 16.36
C MET A 873 26.77 40.22 16.57
N LEU A 874 26.51 39.80 17.81
CA LEU A 874 25.20 39.29 18.24
C LEU A 874 24.64 40.19 19.35
N VAL A 875 23.51 40.83 19.09
CA VAL A 875 22.80 41.66 20.08
C VAL A 875 21.91 40.76 20.92
N ALA A 876 22.38 40.38 22.11
CA ALA A 876 21.68 39.40 22.95
C ALA A 876 20.90 40.01 24.12
N VAL A 877 21.34 41.16 24.65
CA VAL A 877 20.77 41.77 25.86
C VAL A 877 19.96 43.00 25.50
N ALA A 878 18.80 43.17 26.14
CA ALA A 878 17.98 44.37 25.97
C ALA A 878 18.62 45.55 26.71
N ALA A 879 18.68 46.71 26.06
CA ALA A 879 19.15 47.95 26.69
C ALA A 879 18.08 48.60 27.60
N ASP A 880 16.84 48.11 27.57
CA ASP A 880 15.73 48.55 28.40
C ASP A 880 15.62 47.65 29.64
N ASP A 881 15.79 48.24 30.82
CA ASP A 881 15.77 47.53 32.10
C ASP A 881 14.43 46.82 32.36
N GLU A 882 13.30 47.38 31.89
CA GLU A 882 11.98 46.74 32.04
C GLU A 882 11.87 45.48 31.16
N GLU A 883 12.45 45.53 29.96
CA GLU A 883 12.50 44.40 29.03
C GLU A 883 13.39 43.27 29.58
N HIS A 884 14.57 43.60 30.12
CA HIS A 884 15.47 42.62 30.76
C HIS A 884 14.84 42.02 32.03
N GLN A 885 14.16 42.82 32.85
CA GLN A 885 13.47 42.32 34.05
C GLN A 885 12.37 41.31 33.70
N SER A 886 11.61 41.55 32.63
CA SER A 886 10.60 40.59 32.14
C SER A 886 11.25 39.28 31.69
N GLU A 887 12.40 39.35 31.01
CA GLU A 887 13.14 38.17 30.56
C GLU A 887 13.71 37.36 31.74
N LEU A 888 14.16 38.03 32.80
CA LEU A 888 14.61 37.40 34.04
C LEU A 888 13.49 36.60 34.72
N GLU A 889 12.29 37.15 34.80
CA GLU A 889 11.13 36.46 35.36
C GLU A 889 10.77 35.19 34.56
N VAL A 890 10.82 35.27 33.22
CA VAL A 890 10.60 34.10 32.35
C VAL A 890 11.71 33.06 32.55
N ALA A 891 12.97 33.46 32.67
CA ALA A 891 14.09 32.55 32.90
C ALA A 891 13.94 31.77 34.22
N ILE A 892 13.54 32.45 35.29
CA ILE A 892 13.23 31.81 36.59
C ILE A 892 12.07 30.84 36.45
N ALA A 893 10.99 31.24 35.76
CA ALA A 893 9.80 30.41 35.56
C ALA A 893 10.04 29.20 34.63
N ALA A 894 11.08 29.26 33.79
CA ALA A 894 11.47 28.18 32.88
C ALA A 894 12.30 27.07 33.56
N MET A 895 12.89 27.33 34.74
CA MET A 895 13.69 26.32 35.45
C MET A 895 12.84 25.07 35.78
N GLY A 896 13.37 23.88 35.43
CA GLY A 896 12.70 22.59 35.59
C GLY A 896 11.65 22.26 34.51
N ARG A 897 11.46 23.14 33.51
CA ARG A 897 10.49 22.96 32.40
C ARG A 897 11.22 22.75 31.06
N PRO A 898 10.56 22.15 30.07
CA PRO A 898 11.08 22.10 28.71
C PRO A 898 11.05 23.49 28.09
N VAL A 899 12.06 23.83 27.29
CA VAL A 899 12.16 25.13 26.59
C VAL A 899 12.50 24.91 25.13
N ILE A 900 11.99 25.77 24.24
CA ILE A 900 12.44 25.79 22.85
C ILE A 900 13.74 26.58 22.78
N VAL A 901 14.73 26.11 22.03
CA VAL A 901 16.04 26.77 21.88
C VAL A 901 16.29 27.19 20.43
N ASP A 902 16.77 28.43 20.24
CA ASP A 902 17.24 28.94 18.94
C ASP A 902 18.72 28.60 18.67
N LEU A 903 19.12 28.62 17.40
CA LEU A 903 20.52 28.39 17.00
C LEU A 903 21.49 29.47 17.51
N SER A 904 21.04 30.71 17.72
CA SER A 904 21.85 31.76 18.39
C SER A 904 22.23 31.35 19.82
N THR A 905 21.32 30.72 20.56
CA THR A 905 21.60 30.23 21.91
C THR A 905 22.52 29.02 21.90
N LEU A 906 22.37 28.10 20.94
CA LEU A 906 23.33 27.00 20.82
C LEU A 906 24.73 27.50 20.47
N LEU A 907 24.86 28.55 19.65
CA LEU A 907 26.15 29.21 19.43
C LEU A 907 26.71 29.76 20.75
N VAL A 908 25.93 30.56 21.49
CA VAL A 908 26.39 31.17 22.74
C VAL A 908 26.79 30.10 23.75
N LEU A 909 25.92 29.12 24.03
CA LEU A 909 26.22 28.02 24.95
C LEU A 909 27.45 27.21 24.51
N SER A 910 27.74 27.09 23.21
CA SER A 910 28.92 26.35 22.75
C SER A 910 30.25 27.00 23.13
N GLN A 911 30.24 28.29 23.50
CA GLN A 911 31.42 29.07 23.84
C GLN A 911 31.56 29.35 25.34
N LEU A 912 30.53 29.03 26.14
CA LEU A 912 30.54 29.29 27.58
C LEU A 912 31.07 28.09 28.37
N SER A 913 31.93 28.35 29.34
CA SER A 913 32.39 27.31 30.28
C SER A 913 31.29 26.88 31.26
N SER A 914 30.26 27.72 31.44
CA SER A 914 29.10 27.48 32.31
C SER A 914 27.90 26.82 31.60
N ALA A 915 28.05 26.44 30.33
CA ALA A 915 26.95 25.94 29.49
C ALA A 915 26.21 24.73 30.08
N ASP A 916 26.91 23.79 30.71
CA ASP A 916 26.31 22.64 31.37
C ASP A 916 25.50 23.03 32.62
N ALA A 917 25.98 24.01 33.38
CA ALA A 917 25.28 24.52 34.55
C ALA A 917 23.98 25.26 34.16
N MET A 918 24.01 25.99 33.04
CA MET A 918 22.85 26.72 32.49
C MET A 918 21.83 25.78 31.85
N SER A 919 22.27 24.93 30.91
CA SER A 919 21.38 23.97 30.24
C SER A 919 20.79 22.94 31.21
N GLY A 920 21.49 22.64 32.32
CA GLY A 920 20.97 21.79 33.39
C GLY A 920 19.85 22.41 34.23
N GLN A 921 19.54 23.71 34.09
CA GLN A 921 18.43 24.32 34.81
C GLN A 921 17.06 23.99 34.22
N VAL A 922 17.00 23.62 32.94
CA VAL A 922 15.78 23.26 32.23
C VAL A 922 15.67 21.73 32.13
N SER A 923 14.45 21.19 32.05
CA SER A 923 14.27 19.73 31.99
C SER A 923 14.52 19.14 30.60
N GLU A 924 14.41 19.97 29.56
CA GLU A 924 14.62 19.56 28.17
C GLU A 924 14.95 20.79 27.30
N LEU A 925 15.94 20.67 26.41
CA LEU A 925 16.16 21.62 25.31
C LEU A 925 15.51 21.06 24.05
N VAL A 926 14.54 21.78 23.49
CA VAL A 926 13.79 21.37 22.30
C VAL A 926 14.18 22.23 21.10
N LEU A 927 14.62 21.60 20.01
CA LEU A 927 15.06 22.26 18.79
C LEU A 927 14.07 21.98 17.64
N ALA A 928 13.74 23.00 16.84
CA ALA A 928 12.91 22.83 15.65
C ALA A 928 13.63 21.99 14.58
N ARG A 929 12.93 21.08 13.89
CA ARG A 929 13.53 20.26 12.83
C ARG A 929 14.22 21.07 11.72
N PRO A 930 13.66 22.19 11.21
CA PRO A 930 14.37 23.05 10.25
C PRO A 930 15.73 23.55 10.77
N ALA A 931 15.83 23.85 12.08
CA ALA A 931 17.10 24.27 12.70
C ALA A 931 18.12 23.14 12.79
N ARG A 932 17.70 21.88 13.02
CA ARG A 932 18.58 20.72 12.93
C ARG A 932 19.12 20.53 11.51
N HIS A 933 18.25 20.65 10.50
CA HIS A 933 18.65 20.53 9.09
C HIS A 933 19.61 21.65 8.68
N ASP A 934 19.42 22.87 9.19
CA ASP A 934 20.31 24.00 8.95
C ASP A 934 21.73 23.77 9.52
N VAL A 935 21.85 23.19 10.72
CA VAL A 935 23.16 22.78 11.28
C VAL A 935 23.83 21.70 10.41
N GLN A 936 23.07 20.70 9.94
CA GLN A 936 23.60 19.68 9.03
C GLN A 936 24.08 20.27 7.70
N ARG A 937 23.32 21.22 7.14
CA ARG A 937 23.71 21.97 5.95
C ARG A 937 24.99 22.77 6.18
N ALA A 938 25.14 23.41 7.34
CA ALA A 938 26.36 24.13 7.70
C ALA A 938 27.57 23.19 7.81
N THR A 939 27.41 21.99 8.36
CA THR A 939 28.48 20.98 8.41
C THR A 939 28.94 20.58 7.00
N LEU A 940 28.01 20.40 6.05
CA LEU A 940 28.33 20.13 4.64
C LEU A 940 28.99 21.35 3.96
N GLU A 941 28.50 22.56 4.23
CA GLU A 941 29.11 23.80 3.75
C GLU A 941 30.58 23.90 4.23
N VAL A 942 30.86 23.58 5.50
CA VAL A 942 32.24 23.53 6.04
C VAL A 942 33.10 22.46 5.39
N GLN A 943 32.58 21.24 5.20
CA GLN A 943 33.32 20.18 4.51
C GLN A 943 33.67 20.56 3.06
N SER A 944 32.76 21.27 2.37
CA SER A 944 33.00 21.78 1.02
C SER A 944 34.02 22.94 0.98
N MET A 945 34.20 23.67 2.09
CA MET A 945 35.17 24.76 2.19
C MET A 945 36.64 24.28 2.17
N GLY A 946 36.91 23.03 2.57
CA GLY A 946 38.27 22.46 2.60
C GLY A 946 38.95 22.29 1.23
N GLY A 947 38.19 22.40 0.13
CA GLY A 947 38.71 22.25 -1.24
C GLY A 947 38.89 23.55 -2.03
N SER A 948 38.55 24.72 -1.47
CA SER A 948 38.54 26.00 -2.21
C SER A 948 39.58 27.02 -1.69
N PRO A 949 40.43 27.59 -2.56
CA PRO A 949 41.53 28.50 -2.17
C PRO A 949 41.08 29.91 -1.72
N GLY A 950 39.78 30.24 -1.79
CA GLY A 950 39.26 31.55 -1.41
C GLY A 950 37.81 31.79 -1.86
N VAL A 951 37.28 32.97 -1.57
CA VAL A 951 35.94 33.41 -1.97
C VAL A 951 36.05 34.66 -2.84
N LEU A 952 35.44 34.63 -4.03
CA LEU A 952 35.30 35.82 -4.87
C LEU A 952 34.14 36.67 -4.32
N GLY A 953 34.46 37.83 -3.73
CA GLY A 953 33.49 38.81 -3.23
C GLY A 953 33.42 40.05 -4.11
N SER A 954 32.41 40.89 -3.91
CA SER A 954 32.34 42.25 -4.48
C SER A 954 32.78 43.23 -3.40
N ASN A 955 33.64 44.19 -3.73
CA ASN A 955 34.04 45.25 -2.80
C ASN A 955 32.92 46.32 -2.76
N PRO A 956 32.24 46.52 -1.62
CA PRO A 956 31.08 47.41 -1.53
C PRO A 956 31.44 48.89 -1.78
N VAL A 957 32.71 49.28 -1.64
CA VAL A 957 33.17 50.66 -1.88
C VAL A 957 33.51 50.92 -3.35
N THR A 958 33.88 49.88 -4.12
CA THR A 958 34.40 50.04 -5.50
C THR A 958 33.62 49.26 -6.55
N GLY A 959 32.68 48.40 -6.16
CA GLY A 959 31.90 47.53 -7.06
C GLY A 959 32.72 46.47 -7.80
N GLY A 960 34.03 46.35 -7.52
CA GLY A 960 34.95 45.42 -8.16
C GLY A 960 34.96 44.04 -7.51
N LEU A 961 35.18 42.99 -8.31
CA LEU A 961 35.38 41.63 -7.81
C LEU A 961 36.74 41.52 -7.10
N VAL A 962 36.73 41.13 -5.82
CA VAL A 962 37.90 40.91 -4.97
C VAL A 962 37.95 39.44 -4.53
N PHE A 963 39.06 38.78 -4.79
CA PHE A 963 39.31 37.43 -4.30
C PHE A 963 39.82 37.50 -2.87
N HIS A 964 39.01 37.05 -1.90
CA HIS A 964 39.41 36.89 -0.51
C HIS A 964 40.10 35.52 -0.38
N GLN A 965 41.44 35.54 -0.30
CA GLN A 965 42.23 34.35 -0.01
C GLN A 965 41.86 33.84 1.39
N ARG A 966 41.48 32.56 1.49
CA ARG A 966 41.03 31.97 2.75
C ARG A 966 42.25 31.48 3.54
N THR A 967 42.35 31.88 4.81
CA THR A 967 43.42 31.42 5.72
C THR A 967 43.03 30.09 6.36
N GLU A 968 44.01 29.21 6.62
CA GLU A 968 43.79 27.95 7.35
C GLU A 968 43.21 28.21 8.75
N GLU A 969 43.66 29.29 9.41
CA GLU A 969 43.16 29.72 10.72
C GLU A 969 41.65 30.04 10.70
N HIS A 970 41.15 30.72 9.67
CA HIS A 970 39.72 31.03 9.55
C HIS A 970 38.89 29.77 9.25
N HIS A 971 39.40 28.83 8.45
CA HIS A 971 38.71 27.57 8.21
C HIS A 971 38.60 26.73 9.49
N HIS A 972 39.68 26.64 10.26
CA HIS A 972 39.71 25.94 11.54
C HIS A 972 38.73 26.58 12.54
N PHE A 973 38.76 27.90 12.67
CA PHE A 973 37.83 28.67 13.51
C PHE A 973 36.35 28.34 13.20
N VAL A 974 35.97 28.34 11.93
CA VAL A 974 34.58 28.03 11.53
C VAL A 974 34.25 26.55 11.79
N GLN A 975 35.19 25.64 11.50
CA GLN A 975 35.01 24.21 11.71
C GLN A 975 34.80 23.84 13.18
N GLU A 976 35.61 24.40 14.09
CA GLU A 976 35.50 24.14 15.53
C GLU A 976 34.13 24.60 16.07
N ARG A 977 33.66 25.78 15.67
CA ARG A 977 32.37 26.32 16.10
C ARG A 977 31.19 25.53 15.56
N THR A 978 31.23 25.13 14.28
CA THR A 978 30.20 24.26 13.70
C THR A 978 30.16 22.91 14.42
N ALA A 979 31.32 22.31 14.73
CA ALA A 979 31.39 21.08 15.50
C ALA A 979 30.84 21.23 16.92
N ALA A 980 31.09 22.37 17.58
CA ALA A 980 30.61 22.66 18.93
C ALA A 980 29.07 22.80 18.96
N ILE A 981 28.47 23.51 18.01
CA ILE A 981 27.00 23.57 17.85
C ILE A 981 26.44 22.19 17.55
N GLU A 982 27.05 21.44 16.61
CA GLU A 982 26.60 20.08 16.28
C GLU A 982 26.61 19.17 17.53
N ALA A 983 27.61 19.29 18.40
CA ALA A 983 27.68 18.56 19.66
C ALA A 983 26.52 18.91 20.61
N LEU A 984 26.14 20.19 20.71
CA LEU A 984 25.00 20.62 21.51
C LEU A 984 23.65 20.16 20.92
N THR A 985 23.50 20.16 19.59
CA THR A 985 22.24 19.65 18.97
C THR A 985 21.97 18.18 19.29
N LYS A 986 23.00 17.38 19.59
CA LYS A 986 22.86 15.98 20.02
C LYS A 986 22.21 15.85 21.41
N ARG A 987 22.22 16.92 22.21
CA ARG A 987 21.60 17.02 23.55
C ARG A 987 20.17 17.56 23.50
N CYS A 988 19.73 18.07 22.35
CA CYS A 988 18.37 18.57 22.17
C CYS A 988 17.43 17.45 21.71
N SER A 989 16.19 17.47 22.19
CA SER A 989 15.11 16.79 21.49
C SER A 989 14.71 17.61 20.26
N VAL A 990 14.19 16.94 19.23
CA VAL A 990 13.85 17.61 17.97
C VAL A 990 12.38 17.40 17.69
N ARG A 991 11.65 18.50 17.48
CA ARG A 991 10.22 18.50 17.19
C ARG A 991 9.92 19.15 15.84
N ASP A 992 8.81 18.72 15.25
CA ASP A 992 8.30 19.24 13.98
C ASP A 992 7.46 20.50 14.20
N VAL A 993 7.52 21.40 13.21
CA VAL A 993 6.70 22.61 13.17
C VAL A 993 5.51 22.33 12.26
N ASP A 994 4.30 22.51 12.78
CA ASP A 994 3.06 22.37 12.01
C ASP A 994 2.96 23.48 10.96
N PRO A 995 2.80 23.17 9.66
CA PRO A 995 2.60 24.18 8.62
C PRO A 995 1.36 25.08 8.81
N SER A 996 0.39 24.67 9.63
CA SER A 996 -0.85 25.42 9.90
C SER A 996 -0.72 26.53 10.94
N THR A 997 0.36 26.55 11.73
CA THR A 997 0.59 27.59 12.77
C THR A 997 1.27 28.85 12.21
N TRP A 998 1.54 28.89 10.90
CA TRP A 998 2.17 30.02 10.24
C TRP A 998 1.19 31.17 9.99
N PRO A 999 1.60 32.44 10.19
CA PRO A 999 0.79 33.58 9.77
C PRO A 999 0.56 33.54 8.24
N PRO A 1000 -0.68 33.73 7.77
CA PRO A 1000 -1.08 33.48 6.38
C PRO A 1000 -0.30 34.27 5.33
N ASP A 1001 0.30 35.41 5.69
CA ASP A 1001 1.05 36.30 4.78
C ASP A 1001 2.58 36.07 4.78
N THR A 1002 3.08 35.04 5.46
CA THR A 1002 4.53 34.77 5.51
C THR A 1002 4.99 34.10 4.21
N SER A 1003 5.94 34.67 3.47
CA SER A 1003 6.48 34.05 2.24
C SER A 1003 7.25 32.75 2.53
N ASP A 1004 7.19 31.75 1.65
CA ASP A 1004 7.80 30.42 1.87
C ASP A 1004 9.32 30.46 2.11
N ASN A 1005 10.03 31.39 1.47
CA ASN A 1005 11.47 31.62 1.71
C ASN A 1005 11.77 32.04 3.15
N VAL A 1006 10.85 32.77 3.79
CA VAL A 1006 10.93 33.17 5.20
C VAL A 1006 10.41 32.05 6.10
N ARG A 1007 9.42 31.26 5.63
CA ARG A 1007 8.93 30.07 6.36
C ARG A 1007 9.97 28.97 6.53
N ALA A 1008 10.90 28.86 5.59
CA ALA A 1008 12.00 27.91 5.68
C ALA A 1008 13.11 28.33 6.66
N THR A 1009 13.05 29.52 7.27
CA THR A 1009 14.14 30.02 8.11
C THR A 1009 14.15 29.38 9.51
N PRO A 1010 15.31 28.90 10.00
CA PRO A 1010 15.40 28.23 11.29
C PRO A 1010 14.98 29.06 12.50
N TRP A 1011 15.30 30.36 12.51
CA TRP A 1011 14.98 31.25 13.62
C TRP A 1011 13.48 31.48 13.75
N LEU A 1012 12.75 31.58 12.63
CA LEU A 1012 11.30 31.72 12.65
C LEU A 1012 10.62 30.38 13.01
N ALA A 1013 11.17 29.25 12.56
CA ALA A 1013 10.72 27.93 12.97
C ALA A 1013 10.81 27.70 14.50
N ALA A 1014 11.82 28.27 15.16
CA ALA A 1014 11.92 28.23 16.63
C ALA A 1014 10.80 29.03 17.31
N VAL A 1015 10.45 30.20 16.78
CA VAL A 1015 9.32 31.02 17.28
C VAL A 1015 7.99 30.29 17.07
N THR A 1016 7.75 29.73 15.88
CA THR A 1016 6.52 29.01 15.57
C THR A 1016 6.37 27.76 16.44
N LEU A 1017 7.45 27.02 16.66
CA LEU A 1017 7.42 25.85 17.56
C LEU A 1017 7.10 26.22 19.00
N ALA A 1018 7.66 27.34 19.49
CA ALA A 1018 7.39 27.84 20.83
C ALA A 1018 5.91 28.24 21.01
N ALA A 1019 5.32 28.87 19.99
CA ALA A 1019 3.89 29.17 19.96
C ALA A 1019 3.03 27.89 19.92
N GLN A 1020 3.40 26.92 19.07
CA GLN A 1020 2.68 25.65 18.91
C GLN A 1020 2.63 24.84 20.23
N GLU A 1021 3.76 24.73 20.91
CA GLU A 1021 3.91 23.92 22.13
C GLU A 1021 3.57 24.70 23.41
N ASN A 1022 3.33 26.02 23.29
CA ASN A 1022 3.15 26.94 24.41
C ASN A 1022 4.28 26.84 25.45
N LEU A 1023 5.53 26.87 24.96
CA LEU A 1023 6.76 26.79 25.75
C LEU A 1023 7.59 28.06 25.57
N PRO A 1024 8.35 28.48 26.59
CA PRO A 1024 9.20 29.66 26.46
C PRO A 1024 10.36 29.40 25.48
N LEU A 1025 10.72 30.44 24.72
CA LEU A 1025 11.82 30.43 23.77
C LEU A 1025 13.09 31.00 24.42
N TRP A 1026 14.12 30.18 24.52
CA TRP A 1026 15.49 30.59 24.85
C TRP A 1026 16.22 30.99 23.55
N CYS A 1027 16.49 32.28 23.41
CA CYS A 1027 17.10 32.85 22.20
C CYS A 1027 18.07 34.00 22.59
N ASP A 1028 19.22 34.08 21.93
CA ASP A 1028 20.22 35.14 22.15
C ASP A 1028 20.26 36.17 21.01
N ASP A 1029 19.25 36.17 20.14
CA ASP A 1029 18.98 37.25 19.20
C ASP A 1029 17.81 38.11 19.73
N LEU A 1030 18.11 39.35 20.14
CA LEU A 1030 17.15 40.28 20.72
C LEU A 1030 15.95 40.56 19.78
N VAL A 1031 16.18 40.65 18.47
CA VAL A 1031 15.12 40.98 17.50
C VAL A 1031 14.17 39.81 17.32
N VAL A 1032 14.70 38.58 17.27
CA VAL A 1032 13.88 37.35 17.26
C VAL A 1032 13.01 37.27 18.52
N ARG A 1033 13.57 37.63 19.69
CA ARG A 1033 12.79 37.64 20.95
C ARG A 1033 11.68 38.67 20.96
N ARG A 1034 11.95 39.90 20.51
CA ARG A 1034 10.91 40.95 20.35
C ARG A 1034 9.81 40.51 19.40
N TYR A 1035 10.17 39.86 18.30
CA TYR A 1035 9.21 39.29 17.34
C TYR A 1035 8.34 38.18 17.98
N ALA A 1036 8.96 37.26 18.71
CA ALA A 1036 8.28 36.18 19.41
C ALA A 1036 7.31 36.69 20.49
N ARG A 1037 7.73 37.69 21.28
CA ARG A 1037 6.86 38.37 22.26
C ARG A 1037 5.67 39.05 21.61
N GLY A 1038 5.87 39.70 20.45
CA GLY A 1038 4.77 40.24 19.64
C GLY A 1038 3.78 39.18 19.16
N SER A 1039 4.20 37.92 19.11
CA SER A 1039 3.38 36.75 18.75
C SER A 1039 2.84 35.98 19.96
N GLY A 1040 3.01 36.51 21.18
CA GLY A 1040 2.51 35.91 22.42
C GLY A 1040 3.39 34.82 23.03
N VAL A 1041 4.63 34.66 22.56
CA VAL A 1041 5.59 33.67 23.09
C VAL A 1041 6.45 34.31 24.19
N GLU A 1042 6.54 33.66 25.35
CA GLU A 1042 7.46 34.05 26.42
C GLU A 1042 8.91 33.79 25.99
N THR A 1043 9.83 34.73 26.23
CA THR A 1043 11.23 34.60 25.78
C THR A 1043 12.24 35.04 26.83
N PHE A 1044 13.43 34.45 26.83
CA PHE A 1044 14.56 34.88 27.68
C PHE A 1044 15.92 34.62 26.99
N SER A 1045 16.96 35.33 27.43
CA SER A 1045 18.35 35.19 26.92
C SER A 1045 19.22 34.38 27.87
N THR A 1046 20.41 34.01 27.40
CA THR A 1046 21.45 33.41 28.25
C THR A 1046 21.91 34.37 29.35
N MET A 1047 21.88 35.69 29.12
CA MET A 1047 22.16 36.66 30.17
C MET A 1047 21.09 36.64 31.27
N ALA A 1048 19.81 36.60 30.91
CA ALA A 1048 18.72 36.47 31.88
C ALA A 1048 18.81 35.17 32.70
N MET A 1049 19.20 34.05 32.07
CA MET A 1049 19.47 32.79 32.80
C MET A 1049 20.69 32.89 33.72
N THR A 1050 21.73 33.64 33.33
CA THR A 1050 22.92 33.90 34.15
C THR A 1050 22.55 34.70 35.40
N ASP A 1051 21.77 35.77 35.23
CA ASP A 1051 21.27 36.59 36.34
C ASP A 1051 20.34 35.79 37.27
N ALA A 1052 19.43 34.98 36.71
CA ALA A 1052 18.56 34.10 37.49
C ALA A 1052 19.36 33.09 38.35
N LEU A 1053 20.43 32.52 37.79
CA LEU A 1053 21.34 31.63 38.51
C LEU A 1053 22.15 32.36 39.57
N ARG A 1054 22.66 33.56 39.26
CA ARG A 1054 23.39 34.40 40.21
C ARG A 1054 22.50 34.71 41.41
N ASP A 1055 21.32 35.25 41.18
CA ASP A 1055 20.41 35.71 42.23
C ASP A 1055 19.97 34.53 43.10
N ARG A 1056 19.61 33.38 42.49
CA ARG A 1056 19.26 32.16 43.23
C ARG A 1056 20.43 31.60 44.06
N ARG A 1057 21.67 31.67 43.56
CA ARG A 1057 22.84 31.21 44.32
C ARG A 1057 23.20 32.18 45.45
N LEU A 1058 23.07 33.49 45.23
CA LEU A 1058 23.24 34.52 46.26
C LEU A 1058 22.24 34.36 47.41
N GLU A 1059 20.98 34.02 47.12
CA GLU A 1059 19.97 33.72 48.15
C GLU A 1059 20.35 32.52 49.03
N SER A 1060 21.08 31.56 48.47
CA SER A 1060 21.52 30.34 49.17
C SER A 1060 22.92 30.44 49.79
N ALA A 1061 23.68 31.50 49.49
CA ALA A 1061 25.05 31.67 49.95
C ALA A 1061 25.06 32.04 51.44
N GLY A 1062 25.74 31.22 52.26
CA GLY A 1062 25.83 31.40 53.70
C GLY A 1062 27.13 32.09 54.15
N THR A 1063 28.10 32.23 53.25
CA THR A 1063 29.44 32.75 53.53
C THR A 1063 29.88 33.82 52.52
N ALA A 1064 30.82 34.68 52.92
CA ALA A 1064 31.38 35.69 52.02
C ALA A 1064 32.14 35.05 50.84
N GLU A 1065 32.82 33.92 51.07
CA GLU A 1065 33.54 33.17 50.04
C GLU A 1065 32.58 32.63 48.95
N GLU A 1066 31.42 32.09 49.34
CA GLU A 1066 30.39 31.64 48.39
C GLU A 1066 29.76 32.79 47.60
N ILE A 1067 29.62 33.97 48.22
CA ILE A 1067 29.13 35.18 47.51
C ILE A 1067 30.15 35.63 46.46
N ASP A 1068 31.44 35.67 46.82
CA ASP A 1068 32.52 36.04 45.90
C ASP A 1068 32.61 35.05 44.72
N GLU A 1069 32.49 33.74 44.97
CA GLU A 1069 32.46 32.71 43.91
C GLU A 1069 31.30 32.91 42.93
N VAL A 1070 30.11 33.30 43.41
CA VAL A 1070 28.93 33.54 42.56
C VAL A 1070 29.13 34.80 41.71
N ILE A 1071 29.69 35.86 42.29
CA ILE A 1071 30.01 37.09 41.54
C ILE A 1071 31.08 36.81 40.49
N GLU A 1072 32.14 36.06 40.83
CA GLU A 1072 33.21 35.70 39.91
C GLU A 1072 32.69 34.84 38.75
N ALA A 1073 31.79 33.88 39.01
CA ALA A 1073 31.19 33.05 37.96
C ALA A 1073 30.32 33.86 36.98
N ALA A 1074 29.55 34.83 37.49
CA ALA A 1074 28.76 35.73 36.64
C ALA A 1074 29.68 36.67 35.82
N ALA A 1075 30.71 37.24 36.44
CA ALA A 1075 31.70 38.09 35.76
C ALA A 1075 32.48 37.32 34.67
N LYS A 1076 32.81 36.04 34.93
CA LYS A 1076 33.44 35.17 33.94
C LYS A 1076 32.53 34.96 32.72
N THR A 1077 31.24 34.70 32.94
CA THR A 1077 30.27 34.54 31.85
C THR A 1077 30.19 35.80 30.98
N ILE A 1078 30.13 36.98 31.59
CA ILE A 1078 30.14 38.27 30.86
C ILE A 1078 31.40 38.41 30.00
N SER A 1079 32.56 37.99 30.54
CA SER A 1079 33.84 38.05 29.81
C SER A 1079 33.87 37.09 28.61
N GLU A 1080 33.33 35.88 28.77
CA GLU A 1080 33.21 34.90 27.69
C GLU A 1080 32.23 35.37 26.60
N LEU A 1081 31.11 36.01 26.97
CA LEU A 1081 30.17 36.63 26.02
C LEU A 1081 30.83 37.77 25.23
N LEU A 1082 31.58 38.65 25.90
CA LEU A 1082 32.31 39.74 25.24
C LEU A 1082 33.31 39.18 24.20
N ALA A 1083 34.13 38.20 24.59
CA ALA A 1083 35.10 37.57 23.68
C ALA A 1083 34.44 36.98 22.42
N GLU A 1084 33.15 36.64 22.51
CA GLU A 1084 32.33 36.11 21.43
C GLU A 1084 31.56 37.14 20.62
N TYR A 1085 31.88 38.44 20.79
CA TYR A 1085 31.24 39.55 20.10
C TYR A 1085 29.73 39.61 20.39
N VAL A 1086 29.32 39.09 21.56
CA VAL A 1086 27.99 39.29 22.10
C VAL A 1086 27.97 40.65 22.80
N VAL A 1087 27.07 41.53 22.35
CA VAL A 1087 27.04 42.93 22.76
C VAL A 1087 25.84 43.24 23.63
N ASP A 1088 25.86 44.44 24.21
CA ASP A 1088 24.86 44.97 25.15
C ASP A 1088 24.85 44.25 26.51
N VAL A 1089 25.85 43.38 26.77
CA VAL A 1089 26.10 42.76 28.07
C VAL A 1089 26.61 43.79 29.11
N PRO A 1090 26.32 43.62 30.41
CA PRO A 1090 26.68 44.58 31.47
C PRO A 1090 28.16 44.47 31.88
N ALA A 1091 29.06 44.75 30.92
CA ALA A 1091 30.50 44.69 31.11
C ALA A 1091 31.03 45.85 31.96
N THR A 1092 31.91 45.55 32.92
CA THR A 1092 32.66 46.57 33.65
C THR A 1092 33.81 47.11 32.80
N THR A 1093 34.25 48.33 33.09
CA THR A 1093 35.39 48.93 32.39
C THR A 1093 36.70 48.13 32.57
N GLU A 1094 36.87 47.43 33.69
CA GLU A 1094 38.00 46.51 33.89
C GLU A 1094 37.95 45.33 32.93
N GLN A 1095 36.77 44.71 32.77
CA GLN A 1095 36.57 43.62 31.80
C GLN A 1095 36.81 44.08 30.35
N LEU A 1096 36.41 45.31 30.01
CA LEU A 1096 36.71 45.89 28.69
C LEU A 1096 38.21 46.08 28.47
N ILE A 1097 38.97 46.48 29.51
CA ILE A 1097 40.43 46.62 29.43
C ILE A 1097 41.10 45.25 29.28
N ASP A 1098 40.62 44.24 30.02
CA ASP A 1098 41.17 42.89 29.92
C ASP A 1098 40.88 42.25 28.56
N GLN A 1099 39.68 42.44 28.03
CA GLN A 1099 39.35 42.01 26.67
C GLN A 1099 40.12 42.79 25.61
N ALA A 1100 40.29 44.10 25.76
CA ALA A 1100 41.15 44.90 24.87
C ALA A 1100 42.58 44.35 24.86
N ARG A 1101 43.13 43.96 26.03
CA ARG A 1101 44.45 43.33 26.11
C ARG A 1101 44.49 41.98 25.41
N ALA A 1102 43.46 41.15 25.53
CA ALA A 1102 43.33 39.88 24.83
C ALA A 1102 43.26 40.06 23.30
N ASP A 1103 42.63 41.14 22.85
CA ASP A 1103 42.52 41.54 21.44
C ASP A 1103 43.78 42.27 20.93
N ASN A 1104 44.90 42.24 21.68
CA ASN A 1104 46.12 42.99 21.38
C ASN A 1104 45.87 44.49 21.15
N TRP A 1105 44.94 45.07 21.91
CA TRP A 1105 44.49 46.46 21.86
C TRP A 1105 43.81 46.88 20.54
N THR A 1106 43.63 45.94 19.61
CA THR A 1106 42.90 46.21 18.38
C THR A 1106 41.42 46.52 18.70
N PRO A 1107 40.77 47.44 17.97
CA PRO A 1107 39.36 47.78 18.18
C PRO A 1107 38.42 46.63 17.75
N ALA A 1108 38.38 45.57 18.53
CA ALA A 1108 37.64 44.33 18.30
C ALA A 1108 36.45 44.21 19.27
N ALA A 1109 36.39 43.18 20.12
CA ALA A 1109 35.23 42.88 20.95
C ALA A 1109 34.93 43.97 22.00
N ALA A 1110 35.96 44.47 22.68
CA ALA A 1110 35.79 45.51 23.68
C ALA A 1110 35.43 46.89 23.07
N ALA A 1111 36.00 47.26 21.93
CA ALA A 1111 35.62 48.47 21.23
C ALA A 1111 34.19 48.38 20.68
N LEU A 1112 33.80 47.19 20.22
CA LEU A 1112 32.45 46.93 19.77
C LEU A 1112 31.42 47.18 20.88
N ALA A 1113 31.66 46.76 22.13
CA ALA A 1113 30.79 47.05 23.27
C ALA A 1113 30.61 48.57 23.50
N ILE A 1114 31.67 49.36 23.35
CA ILE A 1114 31.62 50.83 23.51
C ILE A 1114 30.91 51.51 22.32
N SER A 1115 30.90 50.87 21.14
CA SER A 1115 30.14 51.34 19.97
C SER A 1115 28.61 51.18 20.08
N ARG A 1116 28.15 50.63 21.20
CA ARG A 1116 26.74 50.37 21.48
C ARG A 1116 26.13 51.40 22.42
N PRO A 1117 24.86 51.79 22.21
CA PRO A 1117 24.13 52.66 23.14
C PRO A 1117 24.09 52.13 24.59
N ALA A 1118 23.96 50.82 24.78
CA ALA A 1118 23.73 50.20 26.10
C ALA A 1118 24.83 50.52 27.13
N TRP A 1119 26.09 50.59 26.69
CA TRP A 1119 27.20 50.96 27.57
C TRP A 1119 27.10 52.43 28.02
N TRP A 1120 26.72 53.33 27.12
CA TRP A 1120 26.60 54.76 27.43
C TRP A 1120 25.43 55.06 28.37
N THR A 1121 24.35 54.28 28.30
CA THR A 1121 23.20 54.42 29.19
C THR A 1121 23.40 53.71 30.53
N GLY A 1122 24.11 52.58 30.53
CA GLY A 1122 24.31 51.74 31.73
C GLY A 1122 25.46 52.20 32.65
N GLN A 1123 26.36 53.06 32.18
CA GLN A 1123 27.49 53.55 32.99
C GLN A 1123 27.15 54.86 33.72
N PRO A 1124 27.53 55.02 35.01
CA PRO A 1124 27.28 56.26 35.76
C PRO A 1124 28.02 57.49 35.21
N ASP A 1125 29.22 57.30 34.65
CA ASP A 1125 30.07 58.35 34.08
C ASP A 1125 30.86 57.79 32.88
N PRO A 1126 30.20 57.56 31.72
CA PRO A 1126 30.82 56.91 30.58
C PRO A 1126 31.97 57.75 29.98
N VAL A 1127 31.84 59.08 29.97
CA VAL A 1127 32.88 59.98 29.45
C VAL A 1127 34.11 59.98 30.38
N GLY A 1128 33.89 60.06 31.71
CA GLY A 1128 34.98 59.99 32.67
C GLY A 1128 35.68 58.63 32.70
N GLN A 1129 34.94 57.53 32.54
CA GLN A 1129 35.54 56.19 32.40
C GLN A 1129 36.33 56.04 31.08
N LEU A 1130 35.82 56.60 29.99
CA LEU A 1130 36.49 56.60 28.69
C LEU A 1130 37.84 57.35 28.75
N VAL A 1131 37.85 58.58 29.27
CA VAL A 1131 39.05 59.42 29.36
C VAL A 1131 39.97 59.02 30.51
N GLY A 1132 39.41 58.58 31.63
CA GLY A 1132 40.14 58.31 32.87
C GLY A 1132 40.70 56.90 32.99
N LEU A 1133 40.11 55.91 32.30
CA LEU A 1133 40.50 54.51 32.42
C LEU A 1133 40.83 53.87 31.07
N LEU A 1134 39.90 53.92 30.09
CA LEU A 1134 40.05 53.22 28.81
C LEU A 1134 41.16 53.80 27.92
N TYR A 1135 41.08 55.09 27.56
CA TYR A 1135 42.13 55.71 26.74
C TYR A 1135 43.53 55.65 27.37
N PRO A 1136 43.71 55.84 28.69
CA PRO A 1136 44.99 55.61 29.34
C PRO A 1136 45.50 54.17 29.22
N ALA A 1137 44.62 53.17 29.39
CA ALA A 1137 45.00 51.76 29.24
C ALA A 1137 45.41 51.44 27.79
N ILE A 1138 44.64 51.88 26.81
CA ILE A 1138 44.93 51.67 25.37
C ILE A 1138 46.24 52.37 25.00
N ARG A 1139 46.45 53.62 25.43
CA ARG A 1139 47.71 54.35 25.22
C ARG A 1139 48.92 53.61 25.79
N GLY A 1140 48.76 53.00 26.97
CA GLY A 1140 49.82 52.22 27.62
C GLY A 1140 50.12 50.88 26.92
N GLY A 1141 49.15 50.35 26.17
CA GLY A 1141 49.25 49.09 25.43
C GLY A 1141 49.71 49.26 23.98
N ASP A 1142 48.88 49.92 23.16
CA ASP A 1142 49.16 50.27 21.77
C ASP A 1142 48.48 51.62 21.42
N PRO A 1143 49.24 52.73 21.39
CA PRO A 1143 48.68 54.06 21.11
C PRO A 1143 48.18 54.20 19.67
N ASP A 1144 48.68 53.40 18.72
CA ASP A 1144 48.29 53.51 17.30
C ASP A 1144 46.83 53.10 17.06
N GLN A 1145 46.21 52.40 18.02
CA GLN A 1145 44.82 51.95 17.93
C GLN A 1145 43.81 53.02 18.40
N LEU A 1146 44.24 54.06 19.12
CA LEU A 1146 43.37 55.08 19.73
C LEU A 1146 42.34 55.70 18.76
N PRO A 1147 42.67 56.02 17.48
CA PRO A 1147 41.68 56.54 16.54
C PRO A 1147 40.48 55.60 16.32
N GLY A 1148 40.73 54.29 16.25
CA GLY A 1148 39.65 53.29 16.08
C GLY A 1148 38.76 53.17 17.31
N TRP A 1149 39.34 53.30 18.50
CA TRP A 1149 38.58 53.35 19.76
C TRP A 1149 37.75 54.63 19.89
N GLN A 1150 38.28 55.78 19.46
CA GLN A 1150 37.53 57.03 19.42
C GLN A 1150 36.35 56.95 18.44
N GLN A 1151 36.55 56.32 17.27
CA GLN A 1151 35.48 56.06 16.32
C GLN A 1151 34.37 55.19 16.94
N ALA A 1152 34.74 54.12 17.65
CA ALA A 1152 33.78 53.28 18.37
C ALA A 1152 33.00 54.10 19.42
N ALA A 1153 33.69 54.90 20.22
CA ALA A 1153 33.05 55.79 21.20
C ALA A 1153 32.05 56.77 20.58
N MET A 1154 32.42 57.40 19.45
CA MET A 1154 31.54 58.31 18.73
C MET A 1154 30.28 57.60 18.21
N LEU A 1155 30.42 56.38 17.68
CA LEU A 1155 29.27 55.59 17.21
C LEU A 1155 28.32 55.21 18.36
N GLY A 1156 28.86 54.82 19.51
CA GLY A 1156 28.04 54.44 20.67
C GLY A 1156 27.33 55.63 21.31
N ALA A 1157 28.02 56.76 21.47
CA ALA A 1157 27.48 57.95 22.12
C ALA A 1157 26.42 58.67 21.29
N VAL A 1158 26.54 58.66 19.96
CA VAL A 1158 25.62 59.40 19.07
C VAL A 1158 24.28 58.67 18.89
N ARG A 1159 24.28 57.33 18.86
CA ARG A 1159 23.11 56.50 18.56
C ARG A 1159 21.93 56.62 19.56
N PRO A 1160 22.11 56.74 20.89
CA PRO A 1160 20.99 56.92 21.82
C PRO A 1160 20.34 58.31 21.75
N VAL A 1161 20.97 59.28 21.08
CA VAL A 1161 20.49 60.66 21.04
C VAL A 1161 19.40 60.81 19.99
N ALA A 1162 18.22 61.29 20.38
CA ALA A 1162 17.04 61.31 19.52
C ALA A 1162 17.04 62.45 18.48
N LEU A 1163 17.59 63.63 18.81
CA LEU A 1163 17.53 64.80 17.95
C LEU A 1163 18.80 64.94 17.10
N PRO A 1164 18.71 65.12 15.76
CA PRO A 1164 19.88 65.25 14.89
C PRO A 1164 20.81 66.41 15.28
N THR A 1165 20.27 67.51 15.81
CA THR A 1165 21.05 68.64 16.32
C THR A 1165 21.87 68.29 17.57
N GLU A 1166 21.35 67.42 18.43
CA GLU A 1166 22.05 66.94 19.62
C GLU A 1166 23.07 65.85 19.25
N GLN A 1167 22.76 65.01 18.26
CA GLN A 1167 23.73 64.06 17.67
C GLN A 1167 24.96 64.80 17.12
N CYS A 1168 24.73 65.90 16.40
CA CYS A 1168 25.78 66.79 15.90
C CYS A 1168 26.67 67.32 17.03
N GLN A 1169 26.03 67.76 18.13
CA GLN A 1169 26.71 68.29 19.30
C GLN A 1169 27.56 67.21 20.02
N VAL A 1170 27.05 65.98 20.17
CA VAL A 1170 27.79 64.88 20.81
C VAL A 1170 29.02 64.48 20.00
N LEU A 1171 28.89 64.39 18.68
CA LEU A 1171 30.03 64.12 17.78
C LEU A 1171 31.08 65.22 17.87
N ALA A 1172 30.67 66.49 17.92
CA ALA A 1172 31.56 67.62 18.10
C ALA A 1172 32.25 67.62 19.48
N ASN A 1173 31.53 67.26 20.55
CA ASN A 1173 32.07 67.15 21.90
C ASN A 1173 33.18 66.08 21.96
N LEU A 1174 32.93 64.86 21.45
CA LEU A 1174 33.92 63.78 21.48
C LEU A 1174 35.10 64.03 20.54
N ALA A 1175 34.88 64.70 19.41
CA ALA A 1175 35.97 65.10 18.50
C ALA A 1175 36.90 66.13 19.15
N LEU A 1176 36.32 67.15 19.82
CA LEU A 1176 37.08 68.21 20.48
C LEU A 1176 37.69 67.79 21.83
N LEU A 1177 37.09 66.80 22.49
CA LEU A 1177 37.63 66.17 23.70
C LEU A 1177 38.94 65.42 23.39
N GLY A 1178 39.02 64.78 22.22
CA GLY A 1178 40.17 63.96 21.84
C GLY A 1178 40.31 62.72 22.73
N TRP A 1179 41.53 62.16 22.78
CA TRP A 1179 41.87 61.04 23.66
C TRP A 1179 43.00 61.36 24.65
N GLU A 1180 43.52 62.60 24.64
CA GLU A 1180 44.57 63.08 25.55
C GLU A 1180 44.12 64.30 26.36
N PRO A 1181 44.75 64.57 27.53
CA PRO A 1181 44.49 65.81 28.28
C PRO A 1181 44.86 67.08 27.49
N GLU A 1182 45.91 67.03 26.68
CA GLU A 1182 46.34 68.08 25.75
C GLU A 1182 46.53 67.46 24.34
N PRO A 1183 45.44 67.21 23.59
CA PRO A 1183 45.51 66.50 22.33
C PRO A 1183 46.22 67.33 21.25
N ALA A 1184 47.03 66.67 20.42
CA ALA A 1184 47.70 67.34 19.32
C ALA A 1184 46.68 67.84 18.27
N PHE A 1185 47.03 68.93 17.58
CA PHE A 1185 46.16 69.53 16.55
C PHE A 1185 45.76 68.51 15.47
N ALA A 1186 46.70 67.66 15.03
CA ALA A 1186 46.45 66.64 14.01
C ALA A 1186 45.44 65.58 14.49
N ASP A 1187 45.51 65.16 15.75
CA ASP A 1187 44.60 64.17 16.34
C ASP A 1187 43.16 64.72 16.44
N LEU A 1188 43.02 65.99 16.83
CA LEU A 1188 41.74 66.68 16.84
C LEU A 1188 41.15 66.83 15.43
N ALA A 1189 41.99 67.11 14.44
CA ALA A 1189 41.57 67.20 13.04
C ALA A 1189 41.08 65.84 12.51
N ASP A 1190 41.79 64.75 12.82
CA ASP A 1190 41.36 63.38 12.46
C ASP A 1190 40.10 62.93 13.20
N GLY A 1191 39.96 63.30 14.47
CA GLY A 1191 38.73 63.12 15.23
C GLY A 1191 37.54 63.84 14.58
N CYS A 1192 37.72 65.08 14.12
CA CYS A 1192 36.69 65.84 13.40
C CYS A 1192 36.36 65.23 12.02
N ARG A 1193 37.35 64.72 11.27
CA ARG A 1193 37.11 63.98 10.02
C ARG A 1193 36.30 62.70 10.28
N THR A 1194 36.58 62.02 11.38
CA THR A 1194 35.84 60.83 11.82
C THR A 1194 34.41 61.17 12.21
N ALA A 1195 34.20 62.24 12.96
CA ALA A 1195 32.87 62.76 13.29
C ALA A 1195 32.05 63.08 12.03
N ARG A 1196 32.65 63.73 11.01
CA ARG A 1196 31.99 63.97 9.71
C ARG A 1196 31.62 62.69 8.97
N ARG A 1197 32.51 61.69 8.95
CA ARG A 1197 32.20 60.37 8.35
C ARG A 1197 31.02 59.69 9.03
N ILE A 1198 30.97 59.73 10.36
CA ILE A 1198 29.85 59.18 11.12
C ILE A 1198 28.57 59.98 10.85
N ALA A 1199 28.63 61.31 10.86
CA ALA A 1199 27.48 62.17 10.57
C ALA A 1199 26.90 61.91 9.16
N ALA A 1200 27.74 61.60 8.15
CA ALA A 1200 27.27 61.25 6.81
C ALA A 1200 26.48 59.93 6.75
N THR A 1201 26.71 59.01 7.69
CA THR A 1201 25.91 57.78 7.83
C THR A 1201 24.58 57.99 8.57
N LEU A 1202 24.38 59.17 9.15
CA LEU A 1202 23.21 59.50 9.96
C LEU A 1202 22.32 60.53 9.25
N ASN A 1203 21.02 60.26 9.18
CA ASN A 1203 20.10 61.13 8.45
C ASN A 1203 19.90 62.48 9.17
N GLY A 1204 20.34 63.57 8.54
CA GLY A 1204 20.00 64.94 8.92
C GLY A 1204 20.81 65.57 10.05
N VAL A 1205 21.98 65.01 10.41
CA VAL A 1205 22.81 65.45 11.56
C VAL A 1205 23.54 66.78 11.34
N GLY A 1206 23.80 67.19 10.10
CA GLY A 1206 24.58 68.42 9.84
C GLY A 1206 26.09 68.24 10.12
N ASP A 1207 26.89 69.29 9.89
CA ASP A 1207 28.36 69.22 10.01
C ASP A 1207 28.82 69.41 11.48
N PRO A 1208 29.41 68.37 12.14
CA PRO A 1208 29.89 68.49 13.52
C PRO A 1208 30.97 69.57 13.71
N VAL A 1209 31.71 69.93 12.65
CA VAL A 1209 32.76 70.97 12.72
C VAL A 1209 32.15 72.36 12.96
N GLN A 1210 30.89 72.59 12.56
CA GLN A 1210 30.17 73.84 12.84
C GLN A 1210 29.72 73.93 14.31
N ALA A 1211 29.59 72.80 15.00
CA ALA A 1211 29.21 72.72 16.41
C ALA A 1211 30.40 72.82 17.38
N LEU A 1212 31.65 72.86 16.89
CA LEU A 1212 32.86 72.98 17.74
C LEU A 1212 32.84 74.20 18.70
N PRO A 1213 32.36 75.40 18.32
CA PRO A 1213 32.27 76.53 19.25
C PRO A 1213 31.35 76.24 20.45
N ALA A 1214 30.24 75.54 20.21
CA ALA A 1214 29.34 75.11 21.28
C ALA A 1214 29.95 73.97 22.10
N ALA A 1215 30.66 73.04 21.44
CA ALA A 1215 31.38 71.95 22.13
C ALA A 1215 32.44 72.49 23.09
N ARG A 1216 33.18 73.54 22.70
CA ARG A 1216 34.14 74.22 23.57
C ARG A 1216 33.52 74.74 24.86
N VAL A 1217 32.30 75.28 24.78
CA VAL A 1217 31.57 75.78 25.96
C VAL A 1217 31.14 74.63 26.86
N VAL A 1218 30.62 73.54 26.27
CA VAL A 1218 30.21 72.35 27.02
C VAL A 1218 31.41 71.71 27.73
N LEU A 1219 32.50 71.45 27.00
CA LEU A 1219 33.72 70.88 27.54
C LEU A 1219 34.40 71.78 28.59
N GLY A 1220 34.35 73.10 28.40
CA GLY A 1220 34.87 74.07 29.36
C GLY A 1220 34.15 74.05 30.70
N ASN A 1221 32.84 73.78 30.72
CA ASN A 1221 32.07 73.61 31.96
C ASN A 1221 32.45 72.32 32.72
N GLU A 1222 32.91 71.31 31.98
CA GLU A 1222 33.40 70.03 32.51
C GLU A 1222 34.91 70.04 32.84
N GLY A 1223 35.57 71.21 32.74
CA GLY A 1223 36.98 71.39 33.10
C GLY A 1223 37.99 71.15 31.99
N PHE A 1224 37.56 70.86 30.75
CA PHE A 1224 38.41 70.70 29.57
C PHE A 1224 38.53 72.03 28.81
N ILE A 1225 39.64 72.74 29.00
CA ILE A 1225 39.83 74.10 28.46
C ILE A 1225 40.52 74.04 27.08
N GLN A 1226 39.76 74.26 26.02
CA GLN A 1226 40.29 74.46 24.66
C GLN A 1226 40.29 75.94 24.29
N SER A 1227 41.37 76.41 23.65
CA SER A 1227 41.48 77.82 23.24
C SER A 1227 40.51 78.14 22.09
N GLU A 1228 40.02 79.38 22.05
CA GLU A 1228 39.15 79.85 20.95
C GLU A 1228 39.90 79.81 19.60
N GLN A 1229 41.20 80.16 19.60
CA GLN A 1229 42.07 80.09 18.43
C GLN A 1229 42.16 78.67 17.86
N LEU A 1230 42.29 77.65 18.72
CA LEU A 1230 42.35 76.25 18.29
C LEU A 1230 41.09 75.81 17.52
N VAL A 1231 39.91 76.23 17.98
CA VAL A 1231 38.64 75.91 17.30
C VAL A 1231 38.53 76.62 15.95
N GLU A 1232 38.99 77.86 15.85
CA GLU A 1232 39.05 78.58 14.58
C GLU A 1232 40.02 77.92 13.59
N ASP A 1233 41.19 77.50 14.07
CA ASP A 1233 42.22 76.83 13.26
C ASP A 1233 41.72 75.46 12.74
N LEU A 1234 41.03 74.66 13.56
CA LEU A 1234 40.43 73.38 13.15
C LEU A 1234 39.34 73.57 12.08
N ARG A 1235 38.49 74.59 12.23
CA ARG A 1235 37.46 74.92 11.23
C ARG A 1235 38.07 75.37 9.90
N ALA A 1236 39.18 76.12 9.95
CA ALA A 1236 39.90 76.56 8.77
C ALA A 1236 40.60 75.40 8.04
N GLU A 1237 41.20 74.45 8.77
CA GLU A 1237 41.87 73.28 8.18
C GLU A 1237 40.87 72.35 7.46
N LEU A 1238 39.71 72.12 8.06
CA LEU A 1238 38.75 71.11 7.59
C LEU A 1238 37.80 71.60 6.48
N GLY A 1239 37.70 72.91 6.25
CA GLY A 1239 36.93 73.49 5.13
C GLY A 1239 35.41 73.23 5.18
N GLU A 1240 34.71 73.56 4.08
CA GLU A 1240 33.27 73.33 3.93
C GLU A 1240 32.94 71.84 3.74
N TRP A 1241 31.80 71.40 4.27
CA TRP A 1241 31.33 70.01 4.21
C TRP A 1241 30.42 69.77 3.01
N ASP A 1242 30.78 68.83 2.14
CA ASP A 1242 29.94 68.38 1.02
C ASP A 1242 29.33 67.01 1.39
N ALA A 1243 28.01 66.97 1.60
CA ALA A 1243 27.30 65.83 2.17
C ALA A 1243 26.81 64.81 1.10
N GLY A 1244 27.63 64.62 0.06
CA GLY A 1244 27.30 63.82 -1.13
C GLY A 1244 26.97 62.36 -0.84
#